data_AF-A0A7V7D439-F1
#
_entry.id   AF-A0A7V7D439-F1
#
_cell.length_a   1.000
_cell.length_b   1.000
_cell.length_c   1.000
_cell.angle_alpha   90.00
_cell.angle_beta   90.00
_cell.angle_gamma   90.00
#
_symmetry.space_group_name_H-M   'P 1'
#
loop_
_entity.id
_entity.type
_entity.pdbx_description
1 polymer ?
#
loop_
_entity_poly.entity_id
_entity_poly.type
_entity_poly.pdbx_seq_one_letter_code
_entity_poly.pdbx_strand_id
1 'polypeptide(L)'
;MTNTFRLVLSVTILFCWHPTLAADKEFIVEPSAVLKTLEKGHPRLMLKDKELKALKKQYAKDKVLQKCLQDVLKQADAYLERPVLIYRKIGPRLLSVSRACVHRIYHLGLAYRWTGEEKYAKKAAENLLAVCAFKDWNPSHFLDTAEMSHAVGLGYDWLYSYLDAPTRRKLRAGLIKNGLEEGLIAYRKKWWAQSEHNWNQVCNGGLIVGALAVAESDPQYAEQIIPAAVRSLPRALKTYGPDGAWGEGPGYWSYASRYTAYGLTALETALGEDFGLLSIKGMPEAANFPIYMTGPTGMYLNLADSGERNSRRTLPCLFWFARAYNNPFYAEAEHEMIAKRSASPQHVVWYVPRSAKKPAPRDLDRYFRGPVEVAVFRSSWDDPEALFVGVKAGYNQVNHGHLDLGNFELDALGVRWARDLGSDNYNMPGYWDRKKGGKRWSYYRLNSYSHNIPLLGGENQDELAKSKFIRFDTKKSSAFVLVDLTEAYKKFSNKTTRGVAMVQNRRAVLVQDEFEIEKPCEVAWGMTTDAKITIKKKEVAALTLNGKQLIARVLSPAGAGFVVESAEQKPPQKTNKGVSRLMVRLPKAKGNVRVAILLSPVADDGIVETVGIEPLTNWGEPQLCQGNYHSEEAAKEQLAKFAQSYSNLAEWKKRAKRIREGILCGAELLPLPKKCALNPIIHSKRKYNGYTVENVAFESLPGVFVTGSLYRPGKGKGAFAGVLCPHGHWGSDNDYGRFRPDMQKRCATLARMGAVVFAYDMVGWGDWKNAGWNHRRPKVLKLQLWNSIRAVDFLLSLGSIDPKRIGITGASGGGTQSFLLTAVDDRIAVSVPTVMVSAHFFGGCNCESGMPIHKSATHETNNADIAALAAPRPQLLISDGKDWTKNTPDVEFPYIRNVYKLYGAEDKIENVHLPKEGHDYGFSKRLGAYKFLARHLGLSLDKVTKPDGSIDESFVVIEKQEAMYVFGPKHPRPKHAISPDAKTLPWN
;
A
#
# COMPACT_ATOMS: atom_id res chain seq x y z
N MET A 1 -9.05 -3.95 -88.21
CA MET A 1 -10.34 -4.59 -87.89
C MET A 1 -10.39 -4.79 -86.38
N THR A 2 -11.35 -4.14 -85.71
CA THR A 2 -12.01 -4.43 -84.41
C THR A 2 -11.25 -5.30 -83.39
N ASN A 3 -11.06 -4.98 -82.12
CA ASN A 3 -11.94 -4.27 -81.18
C ASN A 3 -11.14 -3.80 -79.93
N THR A 4 -11.70 -2.78 -79.30
CA THR A 4 -11.32 -2.03 -78.08
C THR A 4 -11.08 -2.89 -76.83
N PHE A 5 -9.95 -2.67 -76.12
CA PHE A 5 -9.75 -3.06 -74.71
C PHE A 5 -9.56 -1.81 -73.84
N ARG A 6 -10.43 -1.66 -72.83
CA ARG A 6 -10.35 -0.63 -71.78
C ARG A 6 -9.28 -1.01 -70.77
N LEU A 7 -8.33 -0.12 -70.53
CA LEU A 7 -7.37 -0.18 -69.42
C LEU A 7 -8.00 0.52 -68.19
N VAL A 8 -8.30 -0.24 -67.13
CA VAL A 8 -8.72 0.33 -65.84
C VAL A 8 -7.48 0.45 -64.96
N LEU A 9 -7.04 1.69 -64.72
CA LEU A 9 -6.02 2.05 -63.74
C LEU A 9 -6.64 1.90 -62.33
N SER A 10 -6.19 0.91 -61.56
CA SER A 10 -6.54 0.78 -60.15
C SER A 10 -5.58 1.61 -59.30
N VAL A 11 -6.01 2.80 -58.88
CA VAL A 11 -5.33 3.60 -57.85
C VAL A 11 -5.76 3.05 -56.48
N THR A 12 -4.86 2.34 -55.82
CA THR A 12 -5.05 1.88 -54.43
C THR A 12 -4.85 3.07 -53.49
N ILE A 13 -5.94 3.76 -53.13
CA ILE A 13 -5.95 4.70 -52.00
C ILE A 13 -5.95 3.85 -50.72
N LEU A 14 -4.80 3.79 -50.04
CA LEU A 14 -4.69 3.28 -48.68
C LEU A 14 -5.47 4.20 -47.73
N PHE A 15 -6.71 3.83 -47.44
CA PHE A 15 -7.45 4.39 -46.31
C PHE A 15 -6.79 3.95 -45.01
N CYS A 16 -6.11 4.88 -44.34
CA CYS A 16 -5.69 4.72 -42.95
C CYS A 16 -6.95 4.59 -42.08
N TRP A 17 -7.27 3.36 -41.66
CA TRP A 17 -8.28 3.09 -40.65
C TRP A 17 -7.84 3.68 -39.31
N HIS A 18 -8.45 4.81 -38.93
CA HIS A 18 -8.46 5.28 -37.55
C HIS A 18 -9.37 4.35 -36.72
N PRO A 19 -8.97 3.90 -35.51
CA PRO A 19 -9.76 2.99 -34.68
C PRO A 19 -10.91 3.68 -33.92
N THR A 20 -11.42 4.83 -34.38
CA THR A 20 -12.42 5.62 -33.65
C THR A 20 -13.88 5.30 -33.98
N LEU A 21 -14.19 4.52 -35.01
CA LEU A 21 -15.57 4.29 -35.48
C LEU A 21 -16.28 3.06 -34.88
N ALA A 22 -15.57 2.15 -34.20
CA ALA A 22 -16.19 0.93 -33.64
C ALA A 22 -16.87 1.16 -32.28
N ALA A 23 -16.51 2.22 -31.54
CA ALA A 23 -16.93 2.43 -30.15
C ALA A 23 -18.28 3.14 -29.95
N ASP A 24 -18.86 3.72 -31.01
CA ASP A 24 -20.10 4.51 -30.92
C ASP A 24 -21.40 3.68 -31.07
N LYS A 25 -21.30 2.35 -31.28
CA LYS A 25 -22.48 1.48 -31.48
C LYS A 25 -23.16 0.98 -30.19
N GLU A 26 -22.50 1.09 -29.03
CA GLU A 26 -22.95 0.44 -27.78
C GLU A 26 -23.99 1.25 -26.98
N PHE A 27 -24.11 2.56 -27.23
CA PHE A 27 -24.99 3.47 -26.47
C PHE A 27 -25.95 4.26 -27.39
N ILE A 28 -26.63 3.57 -28.31
CA ILE A 28 -27.64 4.16 -29.20
C ILE A 28 -29.03 3.91 -28.63
N VAL A 29 -29.80 4.97 -28.41
CA VAL A 29 -31.20 4.91 -27.97
C VAL A 29 -32.06 5.58 -29.03
N GLU A 30 -33.08 4.88 -29.52
CA GLU A 30 -34.02 5.43 -30.50
C GLU A 30 -34.92 6.50 -29.84
N PRO A 31 -35.02 7.73 -30.39
CA PRO A 31 -35.79 8.82 -29.81
C PRO A 31 -37.22 8.47 -29.43
N SER A 32 -37.95 7.75 -30.29
CA SER A 32 -39.35 7.38 -30.08
C SER A 32 -39.55 6.27 -29.03
N ALA A 33 -38.49 5.57 -28.62
CA ALA A 33 -38.57 4.48 -27.66
C ALA A 33 -38.22 4.92 -26.22
N VAL A 34 -37.56 6.07 -26.04
CA VAL A 34 -36.95 6.46 -24.75
C VAL A 34 -37.97 6.75 -23.64
N LEU A 35 -39.19 7.16 -24.00
CA LEU A 35 -40.25 7.49 -23.04
C LEU A 35 -41.29 6.38 -22.86
N LYS A 36 -41.07 5.17 -23.42
CA LYS A 36 -42.03 4.07 -23.37
C LYS A 36 -42.44 3.68 -21.94
N THR A 37 -41.50 3.77 -21.00
CA THR A 37 -41.66 3.42 -19.59
C THR A 37 -41.79 4.64 -18.68
N LEU A 38 -42.05 5.83 -19.25
CA LEU A 38 -42.15 7.08 -18.49
C LEU A 38 -43.24 7.00 -17.43
N GLU A 39 -42.85 7.17 -16.17
CA GLU A 39 -43.77 7.46 -15.07
C GLU A 39 -44.42 8.82 -15.33
N LYS A 40 -45.73 8.87 -15.60
CA LYS A 40 -46.43 10.13 -15.94
C LYS A 40 -46.83 10.97 -14.73
N GLY A 41 -46.78 10.40 -13.53
CA GLY A 41 -47.11 11.10 -12.28
C GLY A 41 -46.00 12.03 -11.81
N HIS A 42 -46.33 12.96 -10.92
CA HIS A 42 -45.35 13.75 -10.17
C HIS A 42 -45.57 13.53 -8.66
N PRO A 43 -44.50 13.51 -7.84
CA PRO A 43 -43.09 13.63 -8.22
C PRO A 43 -42.51 12.32 -8.77
N ARG A 44 -41.75 12.38 -9.87
CA ARG A 44 -41.05 11.23 -10.48
C ARG A 44 -39.53 11.32 -10.41
N LEU A 45 -38.96 12.49 -10.13
CA LEU A 45 -37.51 12.71 -10.16
C LEU A 45 -36.89 12.56 -8.77
N MET A 46 -35.75 11.86 -8.72
CA MET A 46 -34.88 11.68 -7.54
C MET A 46 -35.49 10.86 -6.39
N LEU A 47 -36.61 11.31 -5.83
CA LEU A 47 -37.26 10.73 -4.65
C LEU A 47 -38.77 10.67 -4.91
N LYS A 48 -39.33 9.48 -5.14
CA LYS A 48 -40.79 9.33 -5.31
C LYS A 48 -41.47 9.16 -3.94
N ASP A 49 -42.79 9.28 -3.91
CA ASP A 49 -43.54 9.26 -2.65
C ASP A 49 -43.49 7.91 -1.94
N LYS A 50 -43.32 6.80 -2.70
CA LYS A 50 -43.12 5.46 -2.13
C LYS A 50 -41.84 5.41 -1.30
N GLU A 51 -40.71 5.88 -1.85
CA GLU A 51 -39.42 5.90 -1.18
C GLU A 51 -39.41 6.92 -0.03
N LEU A 52 -40.06 8.08 -0.17
CA LEU A 52 -40.23 9.05 0.91
C LEU A 52 -40.99 8.44 2.11
N LYS A 53 -42.07 7.68 1.86
CA LYS A 53 -42.79 6.96 2.93
C LYS A 53 -41.89 5.93 3.61
N ALA A 54 -41.04 5.23 2.87
CA ALA A 54 -40.06 4.28 3.44
C ALA A 54 -39.02 4.99 4.31
N LEU A 55 -38.46 6.13 3.86
CA LEU A 55 -37.52 6.93 4.63
C LEU A 55 -38.16 7.48 5.92
N LYS A 56 -39.42 7.94 5.88
CA LYS A 56 -40.14 8.38 7.08
C LYS A 56 -40.32 7.25 8.11
N LYS A 57 -40.60 6.02 7.66
CA LYS A 57 -40.63 4.85 8.56
C LYS A 57 -39.26 4.54 9.16
N GLN A 58 -38.19 4.67 8.37
CA GLN A 58 -36.83 4.44 8.83
C GLN A 58 -36.34 5.52 9.80
N TYR A 59 -36.71 6.77 9.57
CA TYR A 59 -36.36 7.93 10.39
C TYR A 59 -36.70 7.71 11.88
N ALA A 60 -37.81 7.02 12.18
CA ALA A 60 -38.22 6.73 13.55
C ALA A 60 -37.17 5.93 14.37
N LYS A 61 -36.28 5.19 13.71
CA LYS A 61 -35.31 4.28 14.35
C LYS A 61 -33.85 4.53 13.99
N ASP A 62 -33.55 5.53 13.16
CA ASP A 62 -32.22 5.76 12.61
C ASP A 62 -31.69 7.16 12.95
N LYS A 63 -30.77 7.22 13.93
CA LYS A 63 -30.19 8.48 14.43
C LYS A 63 -29.41 9.24 13.36
N VAL A 64 -28.80 8.56 12.39
CA VAL A 64 -28.03 9.26 11.34
C VAL A 64 -29.00 9.90 10.36
N LEU A 65 -30.04 9.17 9.93
CA LEU A 65 -31.10 9.76 9.11
C LEU A 65 -31.79 10.93 9.83
N GLN A 66 -32.00 10.82 11.14
CA GLN A 66 -32.54 11.92 11.96
C GLN A 66 -31.66 13.17 11.88
N LYS A 67 -30.36 13.02 12.11
CA LYS A 67 -29.39 14.11 11.97
C LYS A 67 -29.40 14.70 10.56
N CYS A 68 -29.40 13.84 9.53
CA CYS A 68 -29.42 14.28 8.14
C CYS A 68 -30.61 15.20 7.86
N LEU A 69 -31.81 14.80 8.30
CA LEU A 69 -33.00 15.62 8.14
C LEU A 69 -32.93 16.92 8.96
N GLN A 70 -32.45 16.88 10.20
CA GLN A 70 -32.31 18.08 11.04
C GLN A 70 -31.38 19.11 10.39
N ASP A 71 -30.24 18.67 9.84
CA ASP A 71 -29.32 19.53 9.07
C ASP A 71 -30.03 20.17 7.87
N VAL A 72 -30.85 19.40 7.15
CA VAL A 72 -31.64 19.87 6.00
C VAL A 72 -32.67 20.92 6.41
N LEU A 73 -33.48 20.64 7.44
CA LEU A 73 -34.54 21.53 7.90
C LEU A 73 -33.98 22.86 8.41
N LYS A 74 -32.91 22.80 9.22
CA LYS A 74 -32.21 23.99 9.69
C LYS A 74 -31.75 24.90 8.54
N GLN A 75 -31.20 24.30 7.48
CA GLN A 75 -30.74 25.06 6.31
C GLN A 75 -31.90 25.54 5.43
N ALA A 76 -33.02 24.81 5.39
CA ALA A 76 -34.25 25.23 4.71
C ALA A 76 -34.86 26.46 5.40
N ASP A 77 -34.93 26.47 6.73
CA ASP A 77 -35.36 27.63 7.53
C ASP A 77 -34.49 28.86 7.24
N ALA A 78 -33.17 28.69 7.21
CA ALA A 78 -32.24 29.75 6.85
C ALA A 78 -32.41 30.27 5.41
N TYR A 79 -33.06 29.52 4.51
CA TYR A 79 -33.38 29.97 3.15
C TYR A 79 -34.70 30.73 3.05
N LEU A 80 -35.62 30.61 4.01
CA LEU A 80 -36.84 31.41 4.07
C LEU A 80 -36.53 32.91 4.14
N GLU A 81 -35.51 33.26 4.93
CA GLU A 81 -35.06 34.63 5.17
C GLU A 81 -34.21 35.22 4.03
N ARG A 82 -33.75 34.41 3.07
CA ARG A 82 -32.89 34.94 1.99
C ARG A 82 -33.73 35.66 0.93
N PRO A 83 -33.24 36.77 0.35
CA PRO A 83 -33.91 37.41 -0.78
C PRO A 83 -33.95 36.46 -1.99
N VAL A 84 -34.94 36.65 -2.85
CA VAL A 84 -35.06 35.92 -4.13
C VAL A 84 -33.79 36.07 -4.97
N LEU A 85 -33.50 35.07 -5.79
CA LEU A 85 -32.31 35.09 -6.64
C LEU A 85 -32.43 36.18 -7.70
N ILE A 86 -31.31 36.86 -7.96
CA ILE A 86 -31.19 37.92 -8.98
C ILE A 86 -30.15 37.54 -10.03
N TYR A 87 -30.30 38.08 -11.24
CA TYR A 87 -29.35 37.85 -12.32
C TYR A 87 -28.03 38.57 -12.02
N ARG A 88 -26.98 37.81 -11.68
CA ARG A 88 -25.67 38.36 -11.35
C ARG A 88 -24.53 37.48 -11.84
N LYS A 89 -23.70 38.02 -12.75
CA LYS A 89 -22.47 37.37 -13.20
C LYS A 89 -21.27 37.74 -12.31
N ILE A 90 -20.37 36.80 -12.11
CA ILE A 90 -19.03 37.01 -11.53
C ILE A 90 -17.99 36.60 -12.58
N GLY A 91 -17.30 37.59 -13.15
CA GLY A 91 -16.60 37.40 -14.42
C GLY A 91 -17.59 36.99 -15.52
N PRO A 92 -17.30 35.98 -16.37
CA PRO A 92 -18.21 35.57 -17.43
C PRO A 92 -19.35 34.63 -16.98
N ARG A 93 -19.48 34.36 -15.68
CA ARG A 93 -20.26 33.22 -15.14
C ARG A 93 -21.45 33.66 -14.30
N LEU A 94 -22.63 33.10 -14.58
CA LEU A 94 -23.84 33.11 -13.75
C LEU A 94 -23.85 31.93 -12.74
N LEU A 95 -22.88 31.02 -12.82
CA LEU A 95 -22.78 29.77 -12.05
C LEU A 95 -23.12 29.86 -10.56
N SER A 96 -22.69 30.94 -9.89
CA SER A 96 -22.96 31.14 -8.46
C SER A 96 -24.45 31.24 -8.15
N VAL A 97 -25.23 31.83 -9.06
CA VAL A 97 -26.70 31.95 -8.95
C VAL A 97 -27.36 30.62 -9.27
N SER A 98 -26.93 29.91 -10.32
CA SER A 98 -27.44 28.58 -10.66
C SER A 98 -27.25 27.59 -9.50
N ARG A 99 -26.06 27.53 -8.90
CA ARG A 99 -25.76 26.71 -7.71
C ARG A 99 -26.63 27.06 -6.51
N ALA A 100 -26.82 28.36 -6.26
CA ALA A 100 -27.68 28.81 -5.19
C ALA A 100 -29.14 28.38 -5.41
N CYS A 101 -29.61 28.37 -6.66
CA CYS A 101 -30.92 27.84 -7.03
C CYS A 101 -31.02 26.34 -6.72
N VAL A 102 -30.09 25.52 -7.23
CA VAL A 102 -30.05 24.07 -6.95
C VAL A 102 -30.11 23.81 -5.45
N HIS A 103 -29.27 24.50 -4.67
CA HIS A 103 -29.22 24.31 -3.22
C HIS A 103 -30.55 24.69 -2.54
N ARG A 104 -31.12 25.85 -2.87
CA ARG A 104 -32.40 26.31 -2.29
C ARG A 104 -33.53 25.34 -2.62
N ILE A 105 -33.65 24.90 -3.87
CA ILE A 105 -34.74 24.02 -4.31
C ILE A 105 -34.66 22.65 -3.65
N TYR A 106 -33.46 22.06 -3.54
CA TYR A 106 -33.31 20.79 -2.82
C TYR A 106 -33.69 20.90 -1.34
N HIS A 107 -33.28 21.96 -0.63
CA HIS A 107 -33.58 22.11 0.79
C HIS A 107 -35.05 22.44 1.04
N LEU A 108 -35.57 23.47 0.37
CA LEU A 108 -36.96 23.90 0.52
C LEU A 108 -37.94 22.84 0.01
N GLY A 109 -37.65 22.23 -1.14
CA GLY A 109 -38.47 21.16 -1.71
C GLY A 109 -38.50 19.91 -0.84
N LEU A 110 -37.35 19.47 -0.31
CA LEU A 110 -37.33 18.32 0.60
C LEU A 110 -38.02 18.65 1.93
N ALA A 111 -37.81 19.85 2.48
CA ALA A 111 -38.48 20.30 3.70
C ALA A 111 -40.00 20.31 3.54
N TYR A 112 -40.53 20.87 2.43
CA TYR A 112 -41.95 20.81 2.11
C TYR A 112 -42.46 19.37 2.02
N ARG A 113 -41.81 18.52 1.22
CA ARG A 113 -42.25 17.14 1.02
C ARG A 113 -42.18 16.31 2.31
N TRP A 114 -41.23 16.61 3.19
CA TRP A 114 -41.12 15.94 4.47
C TRP A 114 -42.16 16.40 5.49
N THR A 115 -42.35 17.71 5.64
CA THR A 115 -43.18 18.32 6.71
C THR A 115 -44.62 18.60 6.32
N GLY A 116 -44.87 18.87 5.03
CA GLY A 116 -46.14 19.41 4.53
C GLY A 116 -46.27 20.93 4.69
N GLU A 117 -45.29 21.63 5.25
CA GLU A 117 -45.40 23.06 5.52
C GLU A 117 -45.25 23.91 4.25
N GLU A 118 -46.32 24.60 3.86
CA GLU A 118 -46.39 25.39 2.61
C GLU A 118 -45.39 26.54 2.54
N LYS A 119 -44.89 27.05 3.67
CA LYS A 119 -43.89 28.13 3.72
C LYS A 119 -42.64 27.79 2.89
N TYR A 120 -42.23 26.52 2.90
CA TYR A 120 -41.08 26.06 2.13
C TYR A 120 -41.40 25.99 0.63
N ALA A 121 -42.58 25.47 0.26
CA ALA A 121 -43.03 25.39 -1.13
C ALA A 121 -43.20 26.77 -1.74
N LYS A 122 -43.81 27.71 -1.01
CA LYS A 122 -43.96 29.12 -1.40
C LYS A 122 -42.62 29.76 -1.72
N LYS A 123 -41.65 29.65 -0.79
CA LYS A 123 -40.31 30.24 -0.99
C LYS A 123 -39.56 29.61 -2.16
N ALA A 124 -39.71 28.29 -2.35
CA ALA A 124 -39.12 27.61 -3.50
C ALA A 124 -39.74 28.13 -4.82
N ALA A 125 -41.07 28.24 -4.89
CA ALA A 125 -41.79 28.77 -6.05
C ALA A 125 -41.38 30.21 -6.39
N GLU A 126 -41.22 31.09 -5.39
CA GLU A 126 -40.72 32.46 -5.58
C GLU A 126 -39.34 32.49 -6.25
N ASN A 127 -38.41 31.62 -5.81
CA ASN A 127 -37.08 31.53 -6.41
C ASN A 127 -37.14 30.98 -7.85
N LEU A 128 -37.97 29.96 -8.10
CA LEU A 128 -38.15 29.38 -9.43
C LEU A 128 -38.72 30.40 -10.42
N LEU A 129 -39.78 31.12 -10.02
CA LEU A 129 -40.38 32.17 -10.84
C LEU A 129 -39.37 33.28 -11.16
N ALA A 130 -38.58 33.71 -10.17
CA ALA A 130 -37.55 34.73 -10.37
C ALA A 130 -36.50 34.30 -11.40
N VAL A 131 -35.96 33.07 -11.31
CA VAL A 131 -34.93 32.62 -12.26
C VAL A 131 -35.50 32.30 -13.65
N CYS A 132 -36.76 31.87 -13.75
CA CYS A 132 -37.44 31.69 -15.04
C CYS A 132 -37.72 33.03 -15.74
N ALA A 133 -37.83 34.13 -14.99
CA ALA A 133 -37.99 35.49 -15.51
C ALA A 133 -36.68 36.17 -15.93
N PHE A 134 -35.52 35.55 -15.69
CA PHE A 134 -34.25 36.07 -16.20
C PHE A 134 -34.23 36.11 -17.72
N LYS A 135 -33.45 37.04 -18.27
CA LYS A 135 -33.31 37.21 -19.73
C LYS A 135 -32.78 35.95 -20.44
N ASP A 136 -31.90 35.21 -19.77
CA ASP A 136 -31.26 33.97 -20.20
C ASP A 136 -30.66 33.27 -18.97
N TRP A 137 -30.14 32.04 -19.16
CA TRP A 137 -29.31 31.35 -18.16
C TRP A 137 -27.83 31.28 -18.56
N ASN A 138 -27.36 32.26 -19.34
CA ASN A 138 -25.98 32.38 -19.82
C ASN A 138 -25.46 31.17 -20.65
N PRO A 139 -26.10 30.81 -21.77
CA PRO A 139 -25.76 29.60 -22.55
C PRO A 139 -24.34 29.59 -23.14
N SER A 140 -23.64 30.73 -23.19
CA SER A 140 -22.22 30.79 -23.56
C SER A 140 -21.30 30.13 -22.53
N HIS A 141 -21.70 30.07 -21.26
CA HIS A 141 -21.06 29.29 -20.21
C HIS A 141 -22.03 28.21 -19.73
N PHE A 142 -22.12 27.12 -20.49
CA PHE A 142 -23.23 26.16 -20.43
C PHE A 142 -23.41 25.42 -19.08
N LEU A 143 -22.40 25.39 -18.19
CA LEU A 143 -22.59 24.92 -16.81
C LEU A 143 -23.69 25.73 -16.09
N ASP A 144 -23.79 27.03 -16.38
CA ASP A 144 -24.78 27.92 -15.77
C ASP A 144 -26.21 27.49 -16.14
N THR A 145 -26.42 27.23 -17.43
CA THR A 145 -27.67 26.76 -18.02
C THR A 145 -28.04 25.36 -17.52
N ALA A 146 -27.08 24.44 -17.48
CA ALA A 146 -27.33 23.07 -17.07
C ALA A 146 -27.69 22.97 -15.58
N GLU A 147 -26.94 23.63 -14.70
CA GLU A 147 -27.25 23.66 -13.26
C GLU A 147 -28.61 24.33 -13.00
N MET A 148 -28.97 25.38 -13.74
CA MET A 148 -30.28 26.03 -13.61
C MET A 148 -31.43 25.15 -14.13
N SER A 149 -31.22 24.44 -15.24
CA SER A 149 -32.18 23.48 -15.80
C SER A 149 -32.49 22.36 -14.81
N HIS A 150 -31.48 21.86 -14.11
CA HIS A 150 -31.66 20.93 -13.00
C HIS A 150 -32.55 21.55 -11.92
N ALA A 151 -32.17 22.70 -11.38
CA ALA A 151 -32.91 23.33 -10.27
C ALA A 151 -34.39 23.54 -10.60
N VAL A 152 -34.67 24.06 -11.80
CA VAL A 152 -36.05 24.34 -12.23
C VAL A 152 -36.82 23.05 -12.52
N GLY A 153 -36.21 22.07 -13.19
CA GLY A 153 -36.85 20.78 -13.44
C GLY A 153 -37.22 20.04 -12.15
N LEU A 154 -36.29 19.98 -11.18
CA LEU A 154 -36.56 19.37 -9.88
C LEU A 154 -37.65 20.11 -9.11
N GLY A 155 -37.60 21.45 -9.11
CA GLY A 155 -38.59 22.28 -8.42
C GLY A 155 -39.98 22.13 -9.01
N TYR A 156 -40.10 22.07 -10.34
CA TYR A 156 -41.35 21.80 -11.04
C TYR A 156 -41.94 20.44 -10.64
N ASP A 157 -41.11 19.39 -10.62
CA ASP A 157 -41.54 18.03 -10.28
C ASP A 157 -41.93 17.89 -8.80
N TRP A 158 -41.09 18.36 -7.87
CA TRP A 158 -41.30 18.18 -6.43
C TRP A 158 -42.41 19.05 -5.84
N LEU A 159 -42.72 20.18 -6.47
CA LEU A 159 -43.78 21.09 -6.03
C LEU A 159 -45.06 20.97 -6.87
N TYR A 160 -45.14 20.00 -7.79
CA TYR A 160 -46.20 19.92 -8.80
C TYR A 160 -47.62 20.02 -8.22
N SER A 161 -47.86 19.35 -7.08
CA SER A 161 -49.14 19.34 -6.37
C SER A 161 -49.46 20.65 -5.64
N TYR A 162 -48.45 21.44 -5.27
CA TYR A 162 -48.61 22.74 -4.64
C TYR A 162 -48.84 23.86 -5.66
N LEU A 163 -48.12 23.81 -6.79
CA LEU A 163 -48.18 24.86 -7.82
C LEU A 163 -49.54 24.87 -8.50
N ASP A 164 -50.11 26.05 -8.74
CA ASP A 164 -51.30 26.18 -9.58
C ASP A 164 -50.96 26.00 -11.09
N ALA A 165 -52.00 25.80 -11.92
CA ALA A 165 -51.80 25.58 -13.35
C ALA A 165 -51.09 26.76 -14.06
N PRO A 166 -51.41 28.04 -13.79
CA PRO A 166 -50.67 29.18 -14.35
C PRO A 166 -49.18 29.19 -13.97
N THR A 167 -48.85 28.90 -12.72
CA THR A 167 -47.45 28.87 -12.25
C THR A 167 -46.70 27.73 -12.89
N ARG A 168 -47.30 26.52 -12.97
CA ARG A 168 -46.71 25.39 -13.71
C ARG A 168 -46.38 25.76 -15.15
N ARG A 169 -47.32 26.43 -15.87
CA ARG A 169 -47.07 26.89 -17.25
C ARG A 169 -45.89 27.86 -17.34
N LYS A 170 -45.77 28.81 -16.41
CA LYS A 170 -44.65 29.78 -16.39
C LYS A 170 -43.31 29.10 -16.16
N LEU A 171 -43.23 28.18 -15.19
CA LEU A 171 -41.99 27.46 -14.89
C LEU A 171 -41.58 26.56 -16.06
N ARG A 172 -42.53 25.83 -16.65
CA ARG A 172 -42.31 24.99 -17.83
C ARG A 172 -41.80 25.79 -19.01
N ALA A 173 -42.45 26.91 -19.34
CA ALA A 173 -42.02 27.78 -20.42
C ALA A 173 -40.61 28.35 -20.18
N GLY A 174 -40.29 28.74 -18.95
CA GLY A 174 -38.95 29.20 -18.57
C GLY A 174 -37.88 28.12 -18.71
N LEU A 175 -38.17 26.88 -18.28
CA LEU A 175 -37.27 25.73 -18.41
C LEU A 175 -36.98 25.38 -19.88
N ILE A 176 -38.03 25.35 -20.70
CA ILE A 176 -37.91 25.06 -22.13
C ILE A 176 -37.05 26.13 -22.80
N LYS A 177 -37.45 27.40 -22.70
CA LYS A 177 -36.80 28.53 -23.38
C LYS A 177 -35.34 28.71 -22.94
N ASN A 178 -35.10 28.80 -21.64
CA ASN A 178 -33.78 29.19 -21.13
C ASN A 178 -32.84 27.99 -20.95
N GLY A 179 -33.36 26.76 -20.97
CA GLY A 179 -32.63 25.53 -20.67
C GLY A 179 -32.63 24.52 -21.82
N LEU A 180 -33.79 23.93 -22.13
CA LEU A 180 -33.87 22.77 -23.03
C LEU A 180 -33.59 23.13 -24.49
N GLU A 181 -34.12 24.25 -24.99
CA GLU A 181 -33.85 24.74 -26.36
C GLU A 181 -32.36 25.08 -26.56
N GLU A 182 -31.76 25.75 -25.58
CA GLU A 182 -30.32 26.02 -25.54
C GLU A 182 -29.50 24.73 -25.45
N GLY A 183 -29.99 23.70 -24.75
CA GLY A 183 -29.41 22.36 -24.74
C GLY A 183 -29.35 21.71 -26.12
N LEU A 184 -30.45 21.75 -26.88
CA LEU A 184 -30.49 21.24 -28.25
C LEU A 184 -29.52 22.01 -29.17
N ILE A 185 -29.41 23.34 -29.01
CA ILE A 185 -28.42 24.15 -29.71
C ILE A 185 -27.00 23.71 -29.33
N ALA A 186 -26.73 23.48 -28.05
CA ALA A 186 -25.42 23.11 -27.55
C ALA A 186 -24.97 21.72 -28.05
N TYR A 187 -25.87 20.73 -28.12
CA TYR A 187 -25.57 19.43 -28.72
C TYR A 187 -25.16 19.54 -30.20
N ARG A 188 -25.72 20.49 -30.96
CA ARG A 188 -25.30 20.76 -32.35
C ARG A 188 -23.89 21.35 -32.44
N LYS A 189 -23.49 22.19 -31.49
CA LYS A 189 -22.13 22.78 -31.39
C LYS A 189 -21.07 21.81 -30.86
N LYS A 190 -21.48 20.70 -30.24
CA LYS A 190 -20.70 19.51 -29.87
C LYS A 190 -19.53 19.63 -28.88
N TRP A 191 -19.04 20.82 -28.52
CA TRP A 191 -17.78 20.93 -27.76
C TRP A 191 -17.79 20.22 -26.38
N TRP A 192 -18.70 20.58 -25.45
CA TRP A 192 -18.75 19.95 -24.13
C TRP A 192 -19.32 18.53 -24.19
N ALA A 193 -20.20 18.26 -25.16
CA ALA A 193 -20.79 16.94 -25.37
C ALA A 193 -19.78 15.89 -25.86
N GLN A 194 -18.63 16.33 -26.39
CA GLN A 194 -17.53 15.47 -26.81
C GLN A 194 -16.36 15.45 -25.80
N SER A 195 -16.45 16.22 -24.72
CA SER A 195 -15.38 16.32 -23.73
C SER A 195 -15.32 15.10 -22.79
N GLU A 196 -14.14 14.83 -22.25
CA GLU A 196 -13.87 13.69 -21.33
C GLU A 196 -13.79 14.13 -19.85
N HIS A 197 -14.21 15.34 -19.53
CA HIS A 197 -14.07 15.97 -18.20
C HIS A 197 -15.42 16.43 -17.61
N ASN A 198 -15.41 17.11 -16.45
CA ASN A 198 -16.63 17.43 -15.69
C ASN A 198 -17.76 18.08 -16.49
N TRP A 199 -17.46 18.97 -17.45
CA TRP A 199 -18.50 19.63 -18.27
C TRP A 199 -19.45 18.65 -18.94
N ASN A 200 -18.95 17.53 -19.45
CA ASN A 200 -19.81 16.52 -20.07
C ASN A 200 -20.84 15.99 -19.05
N GLN A 201 -20.37 15.55 -17.88
CA GLN A 201 -21.24 14.99 -16.83
C GLN A 201 -22.24 16.02 -16.28
N VAL A 202 -21.77 17.24 -16.01
CA VAL A 202 -22.62 18.30 -15.43
C VAL A 202 -23.69 18.76 -16.41
N CYS A 203 -23.30 19.02 -17.66
CA CYS A 203 -24.23 19.50 -18.68
C CYS A 203 -25.30 18.46 -19.02
N ASN A 204 -24.88 17.21 -19.27
CA ASN A 204 -25.81 16.12 -19.53
C ASN A 204 -26.71 15.84 -18.32
N GLY A 205 -26.15 15.74 -17.11
CA GLY A 205 -26.92 15.47 -15.90
C GLY A 205 -28.00 16.53 -15.64
N GLY A 206 -27.67 17.81 -15.80
CA GLY A 206 -28.64 18.89 -15.62
C GLY A 206 -29.74 18.92 -16.66
N LEU A 207 -29.41 18.67 -17.93
CA LEU A 207 -30.39 18.61 -19.03
C LEU A 207 -31.30 17.38 -18.92
N ILE A 208 -30.79 16.23 -18.50
CA ILE A 208 -31.60 15.01 -18.25
C ILE A 208 -32.70 15.32 -17.23
N VAL A 209 -32.34 15.94 -16.10
CA VAL A 209 -33.30 16.28 -15.04
C VAL A 209 -34.34 17.27 -15.54
N GLY A 210 -33.90 18.31 -16.27
CA GLY A 210 -34.82 19.30 -16.84
C GLY A 210 -35.78 18.72 -17.87
N ALA A 211 -35.30 17.86 -18.78
CA ALA A 211 -36.10 17.29 -19.85
C ALA A 211 -37.14 16.29 -19.31
N LEU A 212 -36.76 15.43 -18.36
CA LEU A 212 -37.68 14.46 -17.75
C LEU A 212 -38.77 15.12 -16.90
N ALA A 213 -38.54 16.33 -16.38
CA ALA A 213 -39.53 17.06 -15.57
C ALA A 213 -40.79 17.46 -16.35
N VAL A 214 -40.71 17.55 -17.69
CA VAL A 214 -41.80 18.02 -18.56
C VAL A 214 -42.15 17.00 -19.65
N ALA A 215 -41.61 15.79 -19.56
CA ALA A 215 -41.67 14.78 -20.62
C ALA A 215 -43.10 14.29 -20.92
N GLU A 216 -44.05 14.44 -19.99
CA GLU A 216 -45.45 14.12 -20.22
C GLU A 216 -46.21 15.16 -21.05
N SER A 217 -45.78 16.43 -21.02
CA SER A 217 -46.44 17.50 -21.76
C SER A 217 -45.68 17.95 -23.00
N ASP A 218 -44.35 17.87 -22.96
CA ASP A 218 -43.46 18.33 -24.04
C ASP A 218 -42.41 17.24 -24.35
N PRO A 219 -42.84 16.03 -24.78
CA PRO A 219 -41.98 14.86 -24.93
C PRO A 219 -40.80 15.06 -25.89
N GLN A 220 -41.00 15.90 -26.93
CA GLN A 220 -40.00 16.17 -27.97
C GLN A 220 -38.62 16.60 -27.45
N TYR A 221 -38.55 17.23 -26.26
CA TYR A 221 -37.27 17.63 -25.67
C TYR A 221 -36.56 16.44 -25.04
N ALA A 222 -37.27 15.58 -24.30
CA ALA A 222 -36.68 14.39 -23.70
C ALA A 222 -36.30 13.34 -24.76
N GLU A 223 -37.12 13.19 -25.81
CA GLU A 223 -36.84 12.31 -26.95
C GLU A 223 -35.55 12.68 -27.70
N GLN A 224 -35.10 13.93 -27.63
CA GLN A 224 -33.84 14.37 -28.23
C GLN A 224 -32.68 14.44 -27.23
N ILE A 225 -32.92 14.98 -26.03
CA ILE A 225 -31.89 15.21 -25.02
C ILE A 225 -31.39 13.89 -24.42
N ILE A 226 -32.28 12.95 -24.09
CA ILE A 226 -31.87 11.71 -23.43
C ILE A 226 -30.97 10.86 -24.35
N PRO A 227 -31.32 10.59 -25.62
CA PRO A 227 -30.40 9.89 -26.53
C PRO A 227 -29.09 10.64 -26.78
N ALA A 228 -29.11 11.97 -26.82
CA ALA A 228 -27.89 12.76 -26.96
C ALA A 228 -26.98 12.63 -25.72
N ALA A 229 -27.56 12.65 -24.52
CA ALA A 229 -26.83 12.49 -23.28
C ALA A 229 -26.26 11.08 -23.10
N VAL A 230 -27.05 10.04 -23.41
CA VAL A 230 -26.61 8.63 -23.34
C VAL A 230 -25.43 8.35 -24.29
N ARG A 231 -25.40 8.97 -25.47
CA ARG A 231 -24.24 8.91 -26.38
C ARG A 231 -23.03 9.74 -25.89
N SER A 232 -23.27 10.79 -25.12
CA SER A 232 -22.24 11.76 -24.71
C SER A 232 -21.50 11.34 -23.43
N LEU A 233 -22.24 10.89 -22.41
CA LEU A 233 -21.72 10.54 -21.08
C LEU A 233 -20.58 9.52 -21.07
N PRO A 234 -20.60 8.44 -21.90
CA PRO A 234 -19.55 7.43 -21.87
C PRO A 234 -18.14 7.98 -22.07
N ARG A 235 -17.98 9.10 -22.78
CA ARG A 235 -16.67 9.76 -23.01
C ARG A 235 -16.03 10.19 -21.70
N ALA A 236 -16.81 10.80 -20.80
CA ALA A 236 -16.30 11.22 -19.49
C ALA A 236 -16.31 10.08 -18.47
N LEU A 237 -17.32 9.19 -18.48
CA LEU A 237 -17.43 8.11 -17.50
C LEU A 237 -16.32 7.06 -17.65
N LYS A 238 -15.86 6.78 -18.88
CA LYS A 238 -14.73 5.87 -19.12
C LYS A 238 -13.42 6.35 -18.50
N THR A 239 -13.28 7.64 -18.18
CA THR A 239 -12.05 8.19 -17.56
C THR A 239 -11.88 7.81 -16.09
N TYR A 240 -12.93 7.32 -15.42
CA TYR A 240 -12.79 6.67 -14.12
C TYR A 240 -12.02 5.34 -14.22
N GLY A 241 -11.97 4.72 -15.39
CA GLY A 241 -11.32 3.43 -15.56
C GLY A 241 -9.78 3.49 -15.51
N PRO A 242 -9.12 2.43 -15.03
CA PRO A 242 -9.72 1.20 -14.47
C PRO A 242 -10.04 1.26 -12.97
N ASP A 243 -9.39 2.13 -12.18
CA ASP A 243 -9.39 2.03 -10.70
C ASP A 243 -10.11 3.18 -9.97
N GLY A 244 -10.83 4.02 -10.70
CA GLY A 244 -11.60 5.15 -10.18
C GLY A 244 -10.90 6.50 -10.25
N ALA A 245 -9.71 6.60 -10.89
CA ALA A 245 -8.95 7.85 -11.00
C ALA A 245 -9.78 8.98 -11.64
N TRP A 246 -9.54 10.22 -11.22
CA TRP A 246 -10.17 11.38 -11.86
C TRP A 246 -9.15 12.47 -12.17
N GLY A 247 -9.02 12.79 -13.46
CA GLY A 247 -7.92 13.61 -13.96
C GLY A 247 -7.91 15.05 -13.44
N GLU A 248 -9.06 15.57 -13.03
CA GLU A 248 -9.18 16.94 -12.50
C GLU A 248 -9.00 17.01 -10.97
N GLY A 249 -8.64 15.87 -10.35
CA GLY A 249 -8.39 15.75 -8.92
C GLY A 249 -9.62 15.57 -8.05
N PRO A 250 -9.42 15.26 -6.75
CA PRO A 250 -10.50 14.90 -5.84
C PRO A 250 -11.50 16.04 -5.59
N GLY A 251 -11.07 17.30 -5.75
CA GLY A 251 -11.97 18.46 -5.67
C GLY A 251 -13.03 18.47 -6.76
N TYR A 252 -12.64 18.21 -8.01
CA TYR A 252 -13.55 18.16 -9.16
C TYR A 252 -14.28 16.82 -9.28
N TRP A 253 -13.72 15.73 -8.73
CA TRP A 253 -14.39 14.43 -8.67
C TRP A 253 -15.80 14.56 -8.11
N SER A 254 -15.96 15.24 -6.96
CA SER A 254 -17.27 15.45 -6.32
C SER A 254 -18.24 16.21 -7.22
N TYR A 255 -17.75 17.15 -8.02
CA TYR A 255 -18.57 17.94 -8.92
C TYR A 255 -19.05 17.13 -10.14
N ALA A 256 -18.17 16.34 -10.75
CA ALA A 256 -18.53 15.46 -11.85
C ALA A 256 -19.48 14.34 -11.38
N SER A 257 -19.06 13.59 -10.36
CA SER A 257 -19.78 12.38 -9.91
C SER A 257 -21.16 12.68 -9.34
N ARG A 258 -21.39 13.84 -8.70
CA ARG A 258 -22.74 14.18 -8.22
C ARG A 258 -23.72 14.38 -9.37
N TYR A 259 -23.29 14.95 -10.50
CA TYR A 259 -24.15 15.18 -11.66
C TYR A 259 -24.42 13.91 -12.46
N THR A 260 -23.46 13.00 -12.49
CA THR A 260 -23.72 11.62 -12.93
C THR A 260 -24.76 10.95 -12.04
N ALA A 261 -24.60 11.02 -10.72
CA ALA A 261 -25.60 10.47 -9.79
C ALA A 261 -26.98 11.11 -9.98
N TYR A 262 -27.07 12.43 -10.18
CA TYR A 262 -28.33 13.11 -10.48
C TYR A 262 -28.97 12.61 -11.78
N GLY A 263 -28.23 12.64 -12.89
CA GLY A 263 -28.74 12.23 -14.19
C GLY A 263 -29.21 10.77 -14.15
N LEU A 264 -28.38 9.86 -13.65
CA LEU A 264 -28.72 8.44 -13.60
C LEU A 264 -29.85 8.14 -12.60
N THR A 265 -29.91 8.82 -11.45
CA THR A 265 -31.07 8.68 -10.56
C THR A 265 -32.36 9.15 -11.24
N ALA A 266 -32.32 10.24 -12.01
CA ALA A 266 -33.51 10.73 -12.72
C ALA A 266 -33.96 9.76 -13.83
N LEU A 267 -33.03 9.17 -14.59
CA LEU A 267 -33.34 8.12 -15.56
C LEU A 267 -33.96 6.89 -14.87
N GLU A 268 -33.34 6.42 -13.80
CA GLU A 268 -33.82 5.27 -13.02
C GLU A 268 -35.22 5.52 -12.44
N THR A 269 -35.47 6.68 -11.82
CA THR A 269 -36.75 6.94 -11.15
C THR A 269 -37.89 7.24 -12.13
N ALA A 270 -37.61 7.89 -13.26
CA ALA A 270 -38.60 8.28 -14.25
C ALA A 270 -38.84 7.24 -15.35
N LEU A 271 -37.83 6.45 -15.72
CA LEU A 271 -37.88 5.50 -16.84
C LEU A 271 -37.60 4.05 -16.42
N GLY A 272 -37.00 3.82 -15.25
CA GLY A 272 -36.61 2.47 -14.80
C GLY A 272 -35.34 1.92 -15.47
N GLU A 273 -34.58 2.75 -16.18
CA GLU A 273 -33.43 2.36 -17.00
C GLU A 273 -32.22 3.29 -16.76
N ASP A 274 -31.00 2.76 -16.89
CA ASP A 274 -29.76 3.55 -16.93
C ASP A 274 -29.04 3.50 -18.28
N PHE A 275 -29.60 2.74 -19.25
CA PHE A 275 -29.05 2.55 -20.60
C PHE A 275 -27.63 1.97 -20.62
N GLY A 276 -27.26 1.18 -19.60
CA GLY A 276 -25.95 0.54 -19.47
C GLY A 276 -24.83 1.47 -18.99
N LEU A 277 -25.15 2.72 -18.65
CA LEU A 277 -24.16 3.70 -18.18
C LEU A 277 -23.52 3.29 -16.84
N LEU A 278 -24.25 2.55 -15.98
CA LEU A 278 -23.71 2.04 -14.72
C LEU A 278 -22.67 0.93 -14.90
N SER A 279 -22.70 0.23 -16.05
CA SER A 279 -21.81 -0.88 -16.37
C SER A 279 -20.47 -0.42 -16.97
N ILE A 280 -20.28 0.88 -17.16
CA ILE A 280 -19.03 1.42 -17.70
C ILE A 280 -17.86 1.10 -16.76
N LYS A 281 -16.82 0.50 -17.32
CA LYS A 281 -15.59 0.13 -16.58
C LYS A 281 -15.01 1.33 -15.82
N GLY A 282 -14.68 1.10 -14.55
CA GLY A 282 -14.13 2.11 -13.64
C GLY A 282 -15.18 2.77 -12.74
N MET A 283 -16.46 2.79 -13.15
CA MET A 283 -17.53 3.36 -12.33
C MET A 283 -17.69 2.70 -10.95
N PRO A 284 -17.63 1.35 -10.81
CA PRO A 284 -17.70 0.70 -9.50
C PRO A 284 -16.58 1.13 -8.53
N GLU A 285 -15.43 1.54 -9.08
CA GLU A 285 -14.24 1.91 -8.32
C GLU A 285 -14.12 3.43 -8.08
N ALA A 286 -14.93 4.25 -8.76
CA ALA A 286 -14.80 5.71 -8.76
C ALA A 286 -14.84 6.32 -7.34
N ALA A 287 -15.66 5.79 -6.45
CA ALA A 287 -15.80 6.25 -5.07
C ALA A 287 -14.56 5.97 -4.19
N ASN A 288 -13.67 5.06 -4.58
CA ASN A 288 -12.40 4.86 -3.87
C ASN A 288 -11.52 6.11 -3.93
N PHE A 289 -11.53 6.82 -5.06
CA PHE A 289 -10.63 7.95 -5.29
C PHE A 289 -10.73 9.04 -4.21
N PRO A 290 -11.87 9.71 -3.96
CA PRO A 290 -11.94 10.72 -2.90
C PRO A 290 -11.66 10.15 -1.49
N ILE A 291 -11.95 8.87 -1.23
CA ILE A 291 -11.73 8.27 0.08
C ILE A 291 -10.22 8.08 0.34
N TYR A 292 -9.52 7.40 -0.57
CA TYR A 292 -8.10 7.09 -0.43
C TYR A 292 -7.20 8.32 -0.63
N MET A 293 -7.63 9.30 -1.41
CA MET A 293 -6.93 10.58 -1.60
C MET A 293 -7.02 11.49 -0.37
N THR A 294 -7.79 11.12 0.66
CA THR A 294 -7.87 11.88 1.91
C THR A 294 -6.79 11.40 2.89
N GLY A 295 -5.89 12.31 3.26
CA GLY A 295 -4.88 12.08 4.29
C GLY A 295 -5.47 12.18 5.72
N PRO A 296 -4.68 11.84 6.76
CA PRO A 296 -5.12 11.86 8.16
C PRO A 296 -5.47 13.27 8.67
N THR A 297 -4.93 14.31 8.04
CA THR A 297 -5.33 15.72 8.26
C THR A 297 -6.76 16.03 7.79
N GLY A 298 -7.40 15.11 7.06
CA GLY A 298 -8.69 15.31 6.38
C GLY A 298 -8.59 16.10 5.08
N MET A 299 -7.41 16.61 4.75
CA MET A 299 -7.13 17.29 3.49
C MET A 299 -6.91 16.28 2.36
N TYR A 300 -7.37 16.60 1.16
CA TYR A 300 -7.04 15.81 -0.02
C TYR A 300 -5.56 15.93 -0.35
N LEU A 301 -4.98 14.89 -0.96
CA LEU A 301 -3.80 15.04 -1.81
C LEU A 301 -4.18 16.00 -2.95
N ASN A 302 -3.54 17.16 -2.97
CA ASN A 302 -3.88 18.21 -3.90
C ASN A 302 -3.22 17.95 -5.25
N LEU A 303 -4.02 17.98 -6.31
CA LEU A 303 -3.55 17.89 -7.70
C LEU A 303 -4.51 18.63 -8.61
N ALA A 304 -4.01 19.02 -9.78
CA ALA A 304 -4.72 19.90 -10.70
C ALA A 304 -5.16 21.20 -9.99
N ASP A 305 -6.19 21.86 -10.50
CA ASP A 305 -6.69 23.11 -9.92
C ASP A 305 -7.43 22.96 -8.56
N SER A 306 -7.26 21.83 -7.86
CA SER A 306 -7.78 21.64 -6.51
C SER A 306 -7.21 22.72 -5.55
N GLY A 307 -8.04 23.17 -4.60
CA GLY A 307 -7.66 24.25 -3.70
C GLY A 307 -6.61 23.82 -2.67
N GLU A 308 -5.67 24.72 -2.37
CA GLU A 308 -4.49 24.48 -1.51
C GLU A 308 -4.73 23.85 -0.12
N ARG A 309 -5.94 23.97 0.42
CA ARG A 309 -6.36 23.37 1.71
C ARG A 309 -7.69 22.63 1.59
N ASN A 310 -7.98 22.11 0.40
CA ASN A 310 -9.23 21.42 0.14
C ASN A 310 -9.30 20.15 0.98
N SER A 311 -10.38 20.02 1.75
CA SER A 311 -10.59 18.90 2.67
C SER A 311 -11.81 18.11 2.26
N ARG A 312 -11.78 16.81 2.55
CA ARG A 312 -12.95 15.96 2.34
C ARG A 312 -14.12 16.47 3.17
N ARG A 313 -15.17 16.89 2.46
CA ARG A 313 -16.49 17.19 3.02
C ARG A 313 -17.37 15.94 2.91
N THR A 314 -18.60 16.03 3.41
CA THR A 314 -19.62 15.02 3.13
C THR A 314 -19.86 14.91 1.61
N LEU A 315 -19.92 13.70 1.09
CA LEU A 315 -20.12 13.38 -0.31
C LEU A 315 -21.39 12.52 -0.46
N PRO A 316 -22.57 13.12 -0.66
CA PRO A 316 -23.82 12.35 -0.70
C PRO A 316 -23.86 11.29 -1.81
N CYS A 317 -23.13 11.52 -2.91
CA CYS A 317 -23.02 10.54 -3.98
C CYS A 317 -22.31 9.24 -3.55
N LEU A 318 -21.60 9.19 -2.41
CA LEU A 318 -21.09 7.93 -1.87
C LEU A 318 -22.21 6.99 -1.44
N PHE A 319 -23.33 7.50 -0.93
CA PHE A 319 -24.51 6.66 -0.71
C PHE A 319 -25.13 6.16 -2.02
N TRP A 320 -25.14 7.00 -3.06
CA TRP A 320 -25.56 6.58 -4.39
C TRP A 320 -24.67 5.45 -4.95
N PHE A 321 -23.34 5.60 -4.88
CA PHE A 321 -22.40 4.55 -5.27
C PHE A 321 -22.56 3.28 -4.42
N ALA A 322 -22.76 3.43 -3.11
CA ALA A 322 -22.99 2.30 -2.21
C ALA A 322 -24.24 1.50 -2.62
N ARG A 323 -25.32 2.20 -3.00
CA ARG A 323 -26.56 1.57 -3.49
C ARG A 323 -26.36 0.93 -4.86
N ALA A 324 -25.80 1.67 -5.82
CA ALA A 324 -25.66 1.22 -7.21
C ALA A 324 -24.76 -0.01 -7.35
N TYR A 325 -23.75 -0.14 -6.50
CA TYR A 325 -22.76 -1.24 -6.56
C TYR A 325 -22.77 -2.15 -5.33
N ASN A 326 -23.79 -2.04 -4.48
CA ASN A 326 -23.92 -2.82 -3.23
C ASN A 326 -22.62 -2.83 -2.38
N ASN A 327 -22.01 -1.67 -2.20
CA ASN A 327 -20.71 -1.53 -1.56
C ASN A 327 -20.82 -0.87 -0.16
N PRO A 328 -20.76 -1.65 0.94
CA PRO A 328 -20.93 -1.13 2.29
C PRO A 328 -19.77 -0.25 2.75
N PHE A 329 -18.59 -0.36 2.13
CA PHE A 329 -17.44 0.49 2.47
C PHE A 329 -17.72 1.96 2.12
N TYR A 330 -18.36 2.24 0.98
CA TYR A 330 -18.71 3.60 0.58
C TYR A 330 -19.75 4.24 1.52
N ALA A 331 -20.74 3.44 1.96
CA ALA A 331 -21.72 3.90 2.93
C ALA A 331 -21.06 4.21 4.27
N GLU A 332 -20.22 3.32 4.81
CA GLU A 332 -19.57 3.55 6.11
C GLU A 332 -18.62 4.76 6.06
N ALA A 333 -17.83 4.90 4.99
CA ALA A 333 -16.94 6.03 4.81
C ALA A 333 -17.67 7.38 4.79
N GLU A 334 -18.94 7.41 4.37
CA GLU A 334 -19.77 8.62 4.40
C GLU A 334 -20.48 8.81 5.74
N HIS A 335 -20.94 7.74 6.40
CA HIS A 335 -21.43 7.81 7.78
C HIS A 335 -20.41 8.43 8.74
N GLU A 336 -19.13 8.07 8.61
CA GLU A 336 -18.02 8.69 9.35
C GLU A 336 -17.92 10.21 9.14
N MET A 337 -18.21 10.69 7.94
CA MET A 337 -18.16 12.12 7.60
C MET A 337 -19.39 12.86 8.11
N ILE A 338 -20.58 12.27 8.01
CA ILE A 338 -21.84 12.84 8.52
C ILE A 338 -21.81 12.97 10.05
N ALA A 339 -21.10 12.07 10.75
CA ALA A 339 -20.90 12.20 12.18
C ALA A 339 -20.12 13.47 12.57
N LYS A 340 -19.26 13.96 11.67
CA LYS A 340 -18.35 15.11 11.91
C LYS A 340 -18.81 16.40 11.25
N ARG A 341 -19.70 16.34 10.26
CA ARG A 341 -20.06 17.46 9.38
C ARG A 341 -21.56 17.45 9.04
N SER A 342 -22.09 18.58 8.59
CA SER A 342 -23.50 18.68 8.22
C SER A 342 -23.82 17.91 6.94
N ALA A 343 -24.95 17.22 6.93
CA ALA A 343 -25.49 16.56 5.75
C ALA A 343 -26.23 17.56 4.82
N SER A 344 -26.60 17.08 3.64
CA SER A 344 -27.36 17.79 2.61
C SER A 344 -28.60 16.99 2.18
N PRO A 345 -29.58 17.58 1.47
CA PRO A 345 -30.80 16.90 1.04
C PRO A 345 -30.55 15.60 0.28
N GLN A 346 -29.47 15.56 -0.50
CA GLN A 346 -29.08 14.39 -1.28
C GLN A 346 -28.69 13.19 -0.41
N HIS A 347 -28.22 13.41 0.82
CA HIS A 347 -27.97 12.31 1.77
C HIS A 347 -29.28 11.64 2.21
N VAL A 348 -30.38 12.39 2.25
CA VAL A 348 -31.71 11.85 2.53
C VAL A 348 -32.25 11.13 1.28
N VAL A 349 -32.10 11.75 0.10
CA VAL A 349 -32.54 11.16 -1.18
C VAL A 349 -31.88 9.81 -1.45
N TRP A 350 -30.57 9.70 -1.25
CA TRP A 350 -29.82 8.48 -1.53
C TRP A 350 -29.53 7.65 -0.29
N TYR A 351 -30.18 7.91 0.84
CA TYR A 351 -29.80 7.38 2.14
C TYR A 351 -29.58 5.86 2.15
N VAL A 352 -28.43 5.44 2.69
CA VAL A 352 -28.11 4.02 2.92
C VAL A 352 -27.89 3.80 4.41
N PRO A 353 -28.73 3.00 5.10
CA PRO A 353 -28.51 2.67 6.51
C PRO A 353 -27.15 2.03 6.77
N ARG A 354 -26.62 2.21 7.98
CA ARG A 354 -25.46 1.44 8.44
C ARG A 354 -25.75 -0.05 8.40
N SER A 355 -24.82 -0.81 7.83
CA SER A 355 -24.85 -2.26 7.85
C SER A 355 -24.53 -2.78 9.25
N ALA A 356 -25.19 -3.86 9.68
CA ALA A 356 -24.79 -4.60 10.88
C ALA A 356 -23.48 -5.38 10.68
N LYS A 357 -23.06 -5.60 9.43
CA LYS A 357 -21.80 -6.29 9.11
C LYS A 357 -20.62 -5.33 9.23
N LYS A 358 -19.57 -5.72 9.93
CA LYS A 358 -18.30 -4.98 9.96
C LYS A 358 -17.73 -4.85 8.53
N PRO A 359 -17.30 -3.67 8.09
CA PRO A 359 -16.60 -3.52 6.82
C PRO A 359 -15.33 -4.37 6.79
N ALA A 360 -14.91 -4.78 5.60
CA ALA A 360 -13.58 -5.37 5.42
C ALA A 360 -12.49 -4.38 5.87
N PRO A 361 -11.33 -4.87 6.36
CA PRO A 361 -10.17 -4.02 6.63
C PRO A 361 -9.81 -3.19 5.39
N ARG A 362 -9.48 -1.90 5.61
CA ARG A 362 -9.09 -0.99 4.53
C ARG A 362 -7.63 -1.22 4.17
N ASP A 363 -7.35 -1.32 2.88
CA ASP A 363 -5.96 -1.34 2.40
C ASP A 363 -5.27 -0.03 2.80
N LEU A 364 -4.01 -0.11 3.23
CA LEU A 364 -3.25 1.09 3.57
C LEU A 364 -2.88 1.90 2.31
N ASP A 365 -2.66 1.19 1.20
CA ASP A 365 -2.10 1.76 0.00
C ASP A 365 -3.02 1.55 -1.18
N ARG A 366 -2.99 2.48 -2.14
CA ARG A 366 -3.79 2.38 -3.35
C ARG A 366 -3.08 3.02 -4.53
N TYR A 367 -3.18 2.35 -5.68
CA TYR A 367 -2.74 2.87 -6.96
C TYR A 367 -3.98 3.11 -7.85
N PHE A 368 -4.10 4.33 -8.35
CA PHE A 368 -5.09 4.78 -9.31
C PHE A 368 -4.44 4.97 -10.69
N ARG A 369 -4.80 4.13 -11.67
CA ARG A 369 -4.38 4.27 -13.07
C ARG A 369 -5.31 5.19 -13.85
N GLY A 370 -4.76 5.88 -14.85
CA GLY A 370 -5.52 6.71 -15.77
C GLY A 370 -4.65 7.81 -16.40
N PRO A 371 -5.26 8.76 -17.13
CA PRO A 371 -4.54 9.93 -17.65
C PRO A 371 -3.84 10.76 -16.56
N VAL A 372 -4.39 10.73 -15.33
CA VAL A 372 -3.66 11.04 -14.10
C VAL A 372 -3.45 9.74 -13.36
N GLU A 373 -2.20 9.47 -12.99
CA GLU A 373 -1.84 8.33 -12.15
C GLU A 373 -1.52 8.84 -10.75
N VAL A 374 -2.01 8.15 -9.72
CA VAL A 374 -1.76 8.52 -8.32
C VAL A 374 -1.54 7.28 -7.47
N ALA A 375 -0.51 7.31 -6.64
CA ALA A 375 -0.27 6.32 -5.60
C ALA A 375 -0.35 7.00 -4.24
N VAL A 376 -1.05 6.37 -3.30
CA VAL A 376 -1.11 6.82 -1.91
C VAL A 376 -0.68 5.71 -0.97
N PHE A 377 0.02 6.09 0.08
CA PHE A 377 0.52 5.19 1.11
C PHE A 377 0.21 5.75 2.49
N ARG A 378 -0.17 4.90 3.46
CA ARG A 378 -0.37 5.34 4.85
C ARG A 378 0.11 4.32 5.87
N SER A 379 0.38 4.77 7.09
CA SER A 379 0.76 3.92 8.22
C SER A 379 -0.46 3.37 8.98
N SER A 380 -1.57 4.11 9.00
CA SER A 380 -2.82 3.73 9.66
C SER A 380 -4.02 4.49 9.07
N TRP A 381 -5.23 3.92 9.23
CA TRP A 381 -6.50 4.60 8.97
C TRP A 381 -7.09 5.27 10.22
N ASP A 382 -6.76 4.74 11.40
CA ASP A 382 -7.43 5.06 12.66
C ASP A 382 -6.60 6.01 13.55
N ASP A 383 -5.37 6.31 13.13
CA ASP A 383 -4.47 7.23 13.83
C ASP A 383 -4.50 8.61 13.15
N PRO A 384 -4.97 9.68 13.84
CA PRO A 384 -4.95 11.04 13.29
C PRO A 384 -3.54 11.62 13.10
N GLU A 385 -2.52 11.02 13.70
CA GLU A 385 -1.11 11.39 13.57
C GLU A 385 -0.35 10.54 12.53
N ALA A 386 -1.04 9.61 11.86
CA ALA A 386 -0.46 8.70 10.89
C ALA A 386 0.40 9.40 9.83
N LEU A 387 1.48 8.73 9.43
CA LEU A 387 2.23 9.06 8.22
C LEU A 387 1.40 8.71 6.98
N PHE A 388 1.24 9.66 6.06
CA PHE A 388 0.60 9.50 4.76
C PHE A 388 1.41 10.23 3.68
N VAL A 389 1.65 9.58 2.55
CA VAL A 389 2.33 10.17 1.40
C VAL A 389 1.58 9.82 0.13
N GLY A 390 1.38 10.82 -0.73
CA GLY A 390 0.75 10.68 -2.03
C GLY A 390 1.68 11.15 -3.14
N VAL A 391 1.69 10.47 -4.28
CA VAL A 391 2.59 10.72 -5.41
C VAL A 391 1.80 10.75 -6.72
N LYS A 392 2.09 11.72 -7.59
CA LYS A 392 1.42 11.91 -8.88
C LYS A 392 2.32 11.52 -10.06
N ALA A 393 1.73 10.88 -11.06
CA ALA A 393 2.24 10.70 -12.43
C ALA A 393 1.12 10.99 -13.45
N GLY A 394 1.19 10.43 -14.65
CA GLY A 394 0.24 10.66 -15.73
C GLY A 394 0.70 11.75 -16.69
N TYR A 395 -0.22 12.64 -17.11
CA TYR A 395 0.04 13.61 -18.18
C TYR A 395 -0.09 15.06 -17.72
N ASN A 396 0.82 15.94 -18.13
CA ASN A 396 0.78 17.37 -17.76
C ASN A 396 -0.46 18.11 -18.30
N GLN A 397 -0.98 17.71 -19.48
CA GLN A 397 -2.16 18.35 -20.08
C GLN A 397 -3.47 17.63 -19.78
N VAL A 398 -3.60 16.99 -18.63
CA VAL A 398 -4.95 16.66 -18.13
C VAL A 398 -5.75 17.94 -17.88
N ASN A 399 -7.07 17.90 -17.97
CA ASN A 399 -7.85 19.11 -17.72
C ASN A 399 -7.60 19.62 -16.29
N HIS A 400 -7.40 20.93 -16.15
CA HIS A 400 -6.91 21.57 -14.92
C HIS A 400 -5.50 21.16 -14.44
N GLY A 401 -4.73 20.43 -15.24
CA GLY A 401 -3.37 19.98 -14.89
C GLY A 401 -2.33 21.11 -14.78
N HIS A 402 -1.22 20.78 -14.11
CA HIS A 402 -0.02 21.59 -13.89
C HIS A 402 1.23 20.87 -14.43
N LEU A 403 2.42 21.47 -14.30
CA LEU A 403 3.70 20.89 -14.71
C LEU A 403 4.38 20.17 -13.53
N ASP A 404 3.74 19.10 -13.05
CA ASP A 404 3.93 18.51 -11.72
C ASP A 404 4.10 16.97 -11.73
N LEU A 405 4.63 16.38 -12.80
CA LEU A 405 4.88 14.93 -12.84
C LEU A 405 5.93 14.53 -11.79
N GLY A 406 5.61 13.55 -10.96
CA GLY A 406 6.44 13.11 -9.83
C GLY A 406 6.20 13.88 -8.54
N ASN A 407 5.26 14.84 -8.51
CA ASN A 407 4.93 15.61 -7.31
C ASN A 407 4.49 14.70 -6.16
N PHE A 408 4.81 15.08 -4.93
CA PHE A 408 4.37 14.37 -3.73
C PHE A 408 3.86 15.31 -2.64
N GLU A 409 2.94 14.83 -1.80
CA GLU A 409 2.54 15.49 -0.56
C GLU A 409 2.74 14.55 0.62
N LEU A 410 2.94 15.12 1.81
CA LEU A 410 3.28 14.39 3.03
C LEU A 410 2.52 14.92 4.23
N ASP A 411 1.73 14.05 4.87
CA ASP A 411 1.09 14.28 6.17
C ASP A 411 1.76 13.41 7.23
N ALA A 412 1.98 13.97 8.42
CA ALA A 412 2.41 13.23 9.61
C ALA A 412 2.15 14.07 10.86
N LEU A 413 1.93 13.43 12.01
CA LEU A 413 1.75 14.12 13.30
C LEU A 413 0.59 15.13 13.27
N GLY A 414 -0.44 14.84 12.47
CA GLY A 414 -1.64 15.68 12.33
C GLY A 414 -1.44 16.95 11.49
N VAL A 415 -0.30 17.12 10.80
CA VAL A 415 -0.03 18.28 9.95
C VAL A 415 0.47 17.88 8.55
N ARG A 416 0.35 18.80 7.59
CA ARG A 416 0.89 18.65 6.24
C ARG A 416 2.25 19.32 6.09
N TRP A 417 3.26 18.50 5.83
CA TRP A 417 4.66 18.91 5.73
C TRP A 417 5.05 19.34 4.32
N ALA A 418 4.67 18.54 3.32
CA ALA A 418 4.87 18.86 1.91
C ALA A 418 3.49 19.04 1.28
N ARG A 419 3.26 20.18 0.63
CA ARG A 419 1.97 20.50 0.01
C ARG A 419 2.13 21.07 -1.39
N ASP A 420 1.10 20.90 -2.20
CA ASP A 420 0.90 21.62 -3.44
C ASP A 420 0.13 22.94 -3.21
N LEU A 421 0.40 23.95 -4.03
CA LEU A 421 -0.25 25.26 -3.93
C LEU A 421 -1.58 25.34 -4.70
N GLY A 422 -1.88 24.38 -5.57
CA GLY A 422 -3.15 24.33 -6.29
C GLY A 422 -3.36 25.50 -7.25
N SER A 423 -4.61 25.76 -7.62
CA SER A 423 -4.95 26.80 -8.60
C SER A 423 -4.59 28.23 -8.19
N ASP A 424 -4.40 29.07 -9.20
CA ASP A 424 -4.36 30.53 -9.06
C ASP A 424 -5.71 31.15 -9.49
N ASN A 425 -5.76 32.46 -9.69
CA ASN A 425 -6.96 33.17 -10.11
C ASN A 425 -7.29 32.89 -11.59
N TYR A 426 -8.44 32.22 -11.83
CA TYR A 426 -8.91 31.84 -13.16
C TYR A 426 -9.18 33.02 -14.10
N ASN A 427 -9.30 34.24 -13.56
CA ASN A 427 -9.51 35.44 -14.36
C ASN A 427 -8.19 36.09 -14.83
N MET A 428 -7.03 35.49 -14.54
CA MET A 428 -5.76 36.01 -15.04
C MET A 428 -5.66 35.87 -16.57
N PRO A 429 -5.04 36.85 -17.26
CA PRO A 429 -4.90 36.81 -18.72
C PRO A 429 -4.17 35.54 -19.20
N GLY A 430 -4.77 34.80 -20.13
CA GLY A 430 -4.15 33.58 -20.68
C GLY A 430 -4.07 32.40 -19.69
N TYR A 431 -4.83 32.40 -18.58
CA TYR A 431 -4.87 31.27 -17.64
C TYR A 431 -5.20 29.92 -18.31
N TRP A 432 -6.00 29.96 -19.38
CA TRP A 432 -6.41 28.79 -20.16
C TRP A 432 -5.59 28.59 -21.44
N ASP A 433 -4.52 29.35 -21.64
CA ASP A 433 -3.61 29.17 -22.78
C ASP A 433 -2.67 27.99 -22.52
N ARG A 434 -3.17 26.79 -22.83
CA ARG A 434 -2.55 25.50 -22.49
C ARG A 434 -1.55 24.98 -23.50
N LYS A 435 -1.41 25.64 -24.66
CA LYS A 435 -0.45 25.25 -25.70
C LYS A 435 0.98 25.26 -25.16
N LYS A 436 1.89 24.59 -25.85
CA LYS A 436 3.33 24.65 -25.54
C LYS A 436 3.83 26.10 -25.56
N GLY A 437 4.53 26.53 -24.51
CA GLY A 437 4.92 27.93 -24.31
C GLY A 437 3.77 28.91 -24.01
N GLY A 438 2.55 28.42 -23.76
CA GLY A 438 1.40 29.24 -23.44
C GLY A 438 1.53 29.98 -22.11
N LYS A 439 0.82 31.11 -21.97
CA LYS A 439 0.95 32.00 -20.79
C LYS A 439 0.62 31.30 -19.47
N ARG A 440 -0.21 30.25 -19.49
CA ARG A 440 -0.55 29.44 -18.30
C ARG A 440 0.70 28.97 -17.55
N TRP A 441 1.72 28.55 -18.28
CA TRP A 441 2.93 27.93 -17.71
C TRP A 441 3.94 28.94 -17.16
N SER A 442 3.65 30.24 -17.29
CA SER A 442 4.42 31.31 -16.66
C SER A 442 3.99 31.58 -15.21
N TYR A 443 2.78 31.15 -14.82
CA TYR A 443 2.27 31.34 -13.46
C TYR A 443 2.93 30.35 -12.50
N TYR A 444 3.44 30.87 -11.38
CA TYR A 444 4.25 30.11 -10.43
C TYR A 444 3.53 28.85 -9.92
N ARG A 445 2.25 28.97 -9.56
CA ARG A 445 1.43 27.86 -9.05
C ARG A 445 1.11 26.76 -10.09
N LEU A 446 1.31 27.03 -11.38
CA LEU A 446 0.95 26.11 -12.47
C LEU A 446 2.20 25.53 -13.17
N ASN A 447 3.39 25.98 -12.77
CA ASN A 447 4.66 25.62 -13.37
C ASN A 447 5.52 24.80 -12.39
N SER A 448 6.60 24.21 -12.88
CA SER A 448 7.41 23.25 -12.12
C SER A 448 8.09 23.83 -10.87
N TYR A 449 8.20 25.15 -10.76
CA TYR A 449 8.88 25.83 -9.66
C TYR A 449 8.09 25.90 -8.36
N SER A 450 6.81 25.53 -8.34
CA SER A 450 6.02 25.48 -7.11
C SER A 450 5.83 24.06 -6.56
N HIS A 451 6.00 23.03 -7.39
CA HIS A 451 5.71 21.64 -7.07
C HIS A 451 6.91 20.90 -6.47
N ASN A 452 6.65 19.82 -5.73
CA ASN A 452 7.64 19.03 -5.00
C ASN A 452 8.37 18.06 -5.94
N ILE A 453 9.00 18.58 -6.99
CA ILE A 453 9.66 17.85 -8.09
C ILE A 453 11.07 18.38 -8.32
N PRO A 454 11.96 17.68 -9.06
CA PRO A 454 13.24 18.24 -9.42
C PRO A 454 13.11 19.25 -10.58
N LEU A 455 14.09 20.13 -10.71
CA LEU A 455 14.29 21.01 -11.87
C LEU A 455 15.65 20.70 -12.48
N LEU A 456 15.70 20.59 -13.81
CA LEU A 456 16.95 20.46 -14.56
C LEU A 456 17.23 21.72 -15.35
N GLY A 457 18.40 22.32 -15.16
CA GLY A 457 18.84 23.53 -15.85
C GLY A 457 18.00 24.77 -15.57
N GLY A 458 17.21 24.79 -14.49
CA GLY A 458 16.28 25.88 -14.22
C GLY A 458 15.19 25.99 -15.29
N GLU A 459 14.65 24.85 -15.74
CA GLU A 459 13.56 24.81 -16.73
C GLU A 459 12.35 24.04 -16.21
N ASN A 460 11.17 24.38 -16.74
CA ASN A 460 9.95 23.62 -16.52
C ASN A 460 10.07 22.22 -17.14
N GLN A 461 9.29 21.26 -16.63
CA GLN A 461 9.00 20.03 -17.35
C GLN A 461 8.41 20.35 -18.74
N ASP A 462 8.64 19.47 -19.74
CA ASP A 462 7.95 19.58 -21.03
C ASP A 462 6.43 19.56 -20.80
N GLU A 463 5.74 20.55 -21.35
CA GLU A 463 4.32 20.76 -21.11
C GLU A 463 3.47 19.65 -21.72
N LEU A 464 4.02 18.85 -22.64
CA LEU A 464 3.39 17.69 -23.25
C LEU A 464 3.91 16.36 -22.69
N ALA A 465 4.73 16.37 -21.65
CA ALA A 465 5.29 15.15 -21.09
C ALA A 465 4.24 14.25 -20.44
N LYS A 466 4.42 12.94 -20.60
CA LYS A 466 3.75 11.88 -19.87
C LYS A 466 4.73 11.20 -18.92
N SER A 467 4.16 10.61 -17.88
CA SER A 467 4.83 9.87 -16.84
C SER A 467 3.92 8.74 -16.42
N LYS A 468 4.50 7.66 -15.91
CA LYS A 468 3.77 6.51 -15.39
C LYS A 468 4.49 5.92 -14.19
N PHE A 469 3.77 5.17 -13.36
CA PHE A 469 4.40 4.30 -12.40
C PHE A 469 4.90 3.03 -13.08
N ILE A 470 6.20 2.77 -12.93
CA ILE A 470 6.86 1.58 -13.48
C ILE A 470 6.95 0.44 -12.47
N ARG A 471 6.81 0.74 -11.17
CA ARG A 471 6.72 -0.26 -10.09
C ARG A 471 5.91 0.31 -8.93
N PHE A 472 5.05 -0.52 -8.34
CA PHE A 472 4.29 -0.22 -7.12
C PHE A 472 4.31 -1.49 -6.25
N ASP A 473 4.74 -1.36 -4.99
CA ASP A 473 4.84 -2.48 -4.06
C ASP A 473 4.28 -2.08 -2.70
N THR A 474 3.50 -2.98 -2.10
CA THR A 474 2.84 -2.77 -0.80
C THR A 474 3.08 -3.96 0.12
N LYS A 475 3.53 -3.67 1.34
CA LYS A 475 3.73 -4.61 2.44
C LYS A 475 3.28 -3.97 3.74
N LYS A 476 2.94 -4.73 4.77
CA LYS A 476 2.53 -4.17 6.07
C LYS A 476 3.58 -3.19 6.65
N SER A 477 4.87 -3.52 6.53
CA SER A 477 5.99 -2.74 7.07
C SER A 477 6.57 -1.67 6.13
N SER A 478 6.25 -1.71 4.83
CA SER A 478 6.87 -0.81 3.84
C SER A 478 6.01 -0.72 2.58
N ALA A 479 6.12 0.37 1.85
CA ALA A 479 5.55 0.47 0.52
C ALA A 479 6.35 1.46 -0.32
N PHE A 480 6.34 1.32 -1.64
CA PHE A 480 6.99 2.27 -2.51
C PHE A 480 6.35 2.35 -3.90
N VAL A 481 6.65 3.44 -4.60
CA VAL A 481 6.38 3.61 -6.02
C VAL A 481 7.64 4.11 -6.74
N LEU A 482 7.83 3.65 -7.98
CA LEU A 482 8.80 4.18 -8.92
C LEU A 482 8.06 4.89 -10.06
N VAL A 483 8.46 6.13 -10.34
CA VAL A 483 7.88 7.02 -11.33
C VAL A 483 8.90 7.26 -12.44
N ASP A 484 8.51 7.00 -13.68
CA ASP A 484 9.30 7.38 -14.85
C ASP A 484 9.01 8.83 -15.22
N LEU A 485 10.03 9.68 -15.16
CA LEU A 485 9.96 11.12 -15.47
C LEU A 485 10.76 11.49 -16.70
N THR A 486 11.22 10.50 -17.48
CA THR A 486 12.17 10.71 -18.57
C THR A 486 11.65 11.70 -19.62
N GLU A 487 10.39 11.59 -20.03
CA GLU A 487 9.81 12.51 -21.03
C GLU A 487 9.77 13.96 -20.53
N ALA A 488 9.56 14.16 -19.22
CA ALA A 488 9.50 15.48 -18.60
C ALA A 488 10.84 16.22 -18.65
N TYR A 489 11.95 15.48 -18.66
CA TYR A 489 13.31 16.00 -18.55
C TYR A 489 14.23 15.63 -19.71
N LYS A 490 13.68 15.09 -20.82
CA LYS A 490 14.40 14.58 -22.00
C LYS A 490 15.42 15.55 -22.61
N LYS A 491 15.28 16.86 -22.37
CA LYS A 491 16.23 17.88 -22.85
C LYS A 491 17.61 17.76 -22.19
N PHE A 492 17.68 17.20 -20.99
CA PHE A 492 18.90 17.12 -20.18
C PHE A 492 19.30 15.69 -19.81
N SER A 493 18.33 14.77 -19.72
CA SER A 493 18.54 13.43 -19.21
C SER A 493 17.90 12.36 -20.10
N ASN A 494 18.64 11.27 -20.36
CA ASN A 494 18.12 10.11 -21.10
C ASN A 494 17.24 9.19 -20.27
N LYS A 495 17.38 9.25 -18.95
CA LYS A 495 16.57 8.47 -18.02
C LYS A 495 16.44 9.24 -16.72
N THR A 496 15.21 9.49 -16.31
CA THR A 496 14.93 10.12 -15.02
C THR A 496 13.89 9.29 -14.30
N THR A 497 14.23 8.79 -13.12
CA THR A 497 13.33 7.98 -12.29
C THR A 497 13.27 8.56 -10.88
N ARG A 498 12.06 8.59 -10.32
CA ARG A 498 11.82 8.94 -8.92
C ARG A 498 11.29 7.74 -8.16
N GLY A 499 11.86 7.44 -7.01
CA GLY A 499 11.33 6.52 -6.01
C GLY A 499 10.78 7.29 -4.81
N VAL A 500 9.60 6.92 -4.34
CA VAL A 500 9.05 7.38 -3.05
C VAL A 500 8.66 6.15 -2.23
N ALA A 501 9.22 6.02 -1.03
CA ALA A 501 9.01 4.85 -0.17
C ALA A 501 8.66 5.22 1.27
N MET A 502 7.70 4.51 1.86
CA MET A 502 7.55 4.42 3.31
C MET A 502 8.54 3.39 3.86
N VAL A 503 9.45 3.83 4.72
CA VAL A 503 10.58 3.04 5.23
C VAL A 503 10.50 2.87 6.74
N GLN A 504 11.27 1.91 7.27
CA GLN A 504 11.42 1.67 8.72
C GLN A 504 10.08 1.46 9.43
N ASN A 505 9.31 0.46 8.97
CA ASN A 505 7.95 0.19 9.47
C ASN A 505 6.99 1.37 9.27
N ARG A 506 7.08 2.04 8.11
CA ARG A 506 6.24 3.20 7.74
C ARG A 506 6.37 4.39 8.71
N ARG A 507 7.55 4.60 9.28
CA ARG A 507 7.85 5.70 10.21
C ARG A 507 8.51 6.91 9.54
N ALA A 508 9.04 6.75 8.32
CA ALA A 508 9.63 7.84 7.55
C ALA A 508 9.37 7.65 6.05
N VAL A 509 9.59 8.72 5.28
CA VAL A 509 9.51 8.71 3.82
C VAL A 509 10.89 8.94 3.21
N LEU A 510 11.30 8.07 2.29
CA LEU A 510 12.48 8.25 1.44
C LEU A 510 12.03 8.73 0.06
N VAL A 511 12.52 9.88 -0.38
CA VAL A 511 12.37 10.38 -1.76
C VAL A 511 13.74 10.29 -2.43
N GLN A 512 13.86 9.50 -3.49
CA GLN A 512 15.09 9.30 -4.22
C GLN A 512 14.89 9.55 -5.71
N ASP A 513 15.67 10.46 -6.28
CA ASP A 513 15.71 10.74 -7.70
C ASP A 513 17.01 10.23 -8.31
N GLU A 514 16.92 9.56 -9.45
CA GLU A 514 18.06 9.10 -10.25
C GLU A 514 17.98 9.63 -11.66
N PHE A 515 19.08 10.21 -12.13
CA PHE A 515 19.20 10.86 -13.42
C PHE A 515 20.41 10.32 -14.18
N GLU A 516 20.23 10.07 -15.47
CA GLU A 516 21.32 9.89 -16.43
C GLU A 516 21.49 11.21 -17.19
N ILE A 517 22.29 12.15 -16.66
CA ILE A 517 22.45 13.51 -17.18
C ILE A 517 23.45 13.51 -18.34
N GLU A 518 22.95 13.71 -19.56
CA GLU A 518 23.79 13.80 -20.76
C GLU A 518 24.27 15.22 -21.01
N LYS A 519 23.36 16.20 -20.91
CA LYS A 519 23.69 17.61 -21.04
C LYS A 519 23.95 18.18 -19.64
N PRO A 520 25.19 18.59 -19.32
CA PRO A 520 25.49 19.16 -18.01
C PRO A 520 24.56 20.32 -17.67
N CYS A 521 23.97 20.27 -16.48
CA CYS A 521 23.01 21.25 -16.01
C CYS A 521 22.98 21.31 -14.48
N GLU A 522 22.29 22.30 -13.94
CA GLU A 522 21.91 22.27 -12.53
C GLU A 522 20.85 21.20 -12.30
N VAL A 523 21.03 20.34 -11.30
CA VAL A 523 19.95 19.51 -10.74
C VAL A 523 19.51 20.16 -9.42
N ALA A 524 18.26 20.59 -9.35
CA ALA A 524 17.68 21.15 -8.13
C ALA A 524 16.51 20.29 -7.64
N TRP A 525 16.63 19.71 -6.46
CA TRP A 525 15.53 19.03 -5.76
C TRP A 525 14.80 20.03 -4.86
N GLY A 526 13.46 19.97 -4.78
CA GLY A 526 12.69 20.94 -3.99
C GLY A 526 11.43 20.39 -3.32
N MET A 527 11.12 20.92 -2.15
CA MET A 527 9.90 20.65 -1.37
C MET A 527 9.30 21.95 -0.80
N THR A 528 8.04 22.23 -1.12
CA THR A 528 7.25 23.38 -0.71
C THR A 528 6.51 23.09 0.61
N THR A 529 6.63 24.01 1.57
CA THR A 529 6.14 23.81 2.94
C THR A 529 5.69 25.11 3.61
N ASP A 530 4.71 24.98 4.52
CA ASP A 530 4.32 26.05 5.46
C ASP A 530 5.19 26.09 6.72
N ALA A 531 6.07 25.10 6.89
CA ALA A 531 6.89 24.98 8.08
C ALA A 531 7.99 26.05 8.13
N LYS A 532 8.32 26.51 9.34
CA LYS A 532 9.56 27.23 9.58
C LYS A 532 10.72 26.25 9.43
N ILE A 533 11.65 26.54 8.52
CA ILE A 533 12.82 25.71 8.26
C ILE A 533 14.02 26.23 9.06
N THR A 534 14.76 25.35 9.71
CA THR A 534 16.05 25.64 10.36
C THR A 534 17.07 24.61 9.91
N ILE A 535 18.12 25.05 9.21
CA ILE A 535 19.24 24.19 8.81
C ILE A 535 20.10 23.94 10.06
N LYS A 536 20.13 22.71 10.56
CA LYS A 536 20.90 22.31 11.74
C LYS A 536 22.36 22.00 11.38
N LYS A 537 22.52 21.31 10.26
CA LYS A 537 23.79 21.01 9.59
C LYS A 537 23.55 21.11 8.10
N LYS A 538 24.61 21.20 7.29
CA LYS A 538 24.51 21.31 5.84
C LYS A 538 23.52 20.27 5.25
N GLU A 539 23.63 19.02 5.66
CA GLU A 539 22.80 17.90 5.18
C GLU A 539 21.48 17.72 5.95
N VAL A 540 21.18 18.53 6.98
CA VAL A 540 20.08 18.27 7.94
C VAL A 540 19.26 19.54 8.20
N ALA A 541 17.99 19.50 7.84
CA ALA A 541 17.03 20.56 8.12
C ALA A 541 15.94 20.09 9.10
N ALA A 542 15.63 20.92 10.09
CA ALA A 542 14.48 20.75 10.97
C ALA A 542 13.34 21.68 10.51
N LEU A 543 12.17 21.09 10.23
CA LEU A 543 10.95 21.79 9.85
C LEU A 543 10.02 21.81 11.05
N THR A 544 9.55 22.99 11.46
CA THR A 544 8.63 23.15 12.59
C THR A 544 7.29 23.73 12.13
N LEU A 545 6.20 23.05 12.47
CA LEU A 545 4.84 23.46 12.12
C LEU A 545 3.88 23.04 13.25
N ASN A 546 3.07 23.98 13.77
CA ASN A 546 2.12 23.75 14.87
C ASN A 546 2.69 22.98 16.08
N GLY A 547 3.92 23.30 16.48
CA GLY A 547 4.61 22.63 17.60
C GLY A 547 5.13 21.22 17.31
N LYS A 548 4.86 20.67 16.13
CA LYS A 548 5.41 19.39 15.66
C LYS A 548 6.71 19.63 14.87
N GLN A 549 7.50 18.57 14.68
CA GLN A 549 8.74 18.63 13.89
C GLN A 549 8.86 17.49 12.87
N LEU A 550 9.46 17.80 11.72
CA LEU A 550 9.95 16.87 10.71
C LEU A 550 11.43 17.16 10.46
N ILE A 551 12.26 16.11 10.46
CA ILE A 551 13.67 16.20 10.12
C ILE A 551 13.87 15.72 8.68
N ALA A 552 14.41 16.59 7.83
CA ALA A 552 14.84 16.25 6.48
C ALA A 552 16.36 16.03 6.48
N ARG A 553 16.83 14.96 5.83
CA ARG A 553 18.25 14.62 5.72
C ARG A 553 18.63 14.29 4.28
N VAL A 554 19.73 14.86 3.80
CA VAL A 554 20.36 14.47 2.53
C VAL A 554 21.18 13.21 2.77
N LEU A 555 20.81 12.10 2.11
CA LEU A 555 21.55 10.84 2.12
C LEU A 555 22.47 10.70 0.89
N SER A 556 22.13 11.38 -0.21
CA SER A 556 22.92 11.39 -1.43
C SER A 556 22.68 12.68 -2.23
N PRO A 557 23.70 13.25 -2.91
CA PRO A 557 25.10 12.86 -2.81
C PRO A 557 25.74 13.32 -1.48
N ALA A 558 26.82 12.68 -1.07
CA ALA A 558 27.53 13.07 0.16
C ALA A 558 28.03 14.52 0.04
N GLY A 559 27.86 15.30 1.11
CA GLY A 559 28.29 16.71 1.18
C GLY A 559 27.38 17.71 0.47
N ALA A 560 26.28 17.28 -0.15
CA ALA A 560 25.22 18.20 -0.61
C ALA A 560 24.42 18.75 0.58
N GLY A 561 23.96 20.00 0.46
CA GLY A 561 23.30 20.70 1.55
C GLY A 561 21.95 21.26 1.19
N PHE A 562 21.13 21.49 2.22
CA PHE A 562 19.89 22.22 2.09
C PHE A 562 20.13 23.72 1.93
N VAL A 563 19.27 24.35 1.14
CA VAL A 563 19.05 25.80 1.12
C VAL A 563 17.56 26.08 1.23
N VAL A 564 17.22 27.30 1.67
CA VAL A 564 15.82 27.73 1.85
C VAL A 564 15.52 28.86 0.87
N GLU A 565 14.42 28.73 0.15
CA GLU A 565 13.92 29.73 -0.80
C GLU A 565 12.50 30.16 -0.43
N SER A 566 12.09 31.35 -0.86
CA SER A 566 10.72 31.83 -0.70
C SER A 566 9.84 31.33 -1.84
N ALA A 567 8.61 30.92 -1.53
CA ALA A 567 7.58 30.65 -2.53
C ALA A 567 6.63 31.85 -2.72
N GLU A 568 6.88 32.98 -2.06
CA GLU A 568 6.03 34.17 -2.14
C GLU A 568 5.99 34.77 -3.55
N GLN A 569 4.81 35.24 -3.94
CA GLN A 569 4.53 35.90 -5.21
C GLN A 569 3.84 37.25 -4.97
N LYS A 570 3.75 38.06 -6.02
CA LYS A 570 3.06 39.35 -5.99
C LYS A 570 1.72 39.29 -6.74
N PRO A 571 0.72 40.10 -6.35
CA PRO A 571 -0.50 40.28 -7.14
C PRO A 571 -0.16 40.62 -8.61
N PRO A 572 -0.95 40.15 -9.60
CA PRO A 572 -2.27 39.54 -9.46
C PRO A 572 -2.28 38.04 -9.12
N GLN A 573 -1.12 37.38 -9.08
CA GLN A 573 -1.01 35.99 -8.60
C GLN A 573 -1.29 35.93 -7.10
N LYS A 574 -1.75 34.76 -6.62
CA LYS A 574 -1.86 34.52 -5.18
C LYS A 574 -0.50 34.64 -4.51
N THR A 575 -0.43 35.34 -3.39
CA THR A 575 0.85 35.79 -2.82
C THR A 575 1.69 34.71 -2.15
N ASN A 576 1.10 33.56 -1.80
CA ASN A 576 1.79 32.47 -1.07
C ASN A 576 2.52 32.95 0.19
N LYS A 577 1.98 33.97 0.87
CA LYS A 577 2.63 34.62 2.01
C LYS A 577 3.05 33.59 3.08
N GLY A 578 4.32 33.65 3.50
CA GLY A 578 4.91 32.78 4.52
C GLY A 578 5.28 31.36 4.04
N VAL A 579 5.10 31.03 2.76
CA VAL A 579 5.44 29.70 2.22
C VAL A 579 6.90 29.66 1.81
N SER A 580 7.59 28.58 2.19
CA SER A 580 9.02 28.36 1.90
C SER A 580 9.24 27.11 1.05
N ARG A 581 10.39 27.04 0.38
CA ARG A 581 10.90 25.84 -0.28
C ARG A 581 12.19 25.37 0.37
N LEU A 582 12.25 24.09 0.73
CA LEU A 582 13.47 23.39 1.10
C LEU A 582 14.10 22.80 -0.16
N MET A 583 15.33 23.18 -0.46
CA MET A 583 15.97 22.85 -1.75
C MET A 583 17.33 22.18 -1.56
N VAL A 584 17.74 21.34 -2.50
CA VAL A 584 19.13 20.86 -2.68
C VAL A 584 19.54 21.17 -4.11
N ARG A 585 20.69 21.85 -4.31
CA ARG A 585 21.16 22.29 -5.63
C ARG A 585 22.53 21.69 -5.97
N LEU A 586 22.63 21.12 -7.16
CA LEU A 586 23.85 20.55 -7.74
C LEU A 586 24.17 21.31 -9.04
N PRO A 587 25.01 22.35 -9.00
CA PRO A 587 25.12 23.33 -10.11
C PRO A 587 25.78 22.80 -11.39
N LYS A 588 26.54 21.69 -11.31
CA LYS A 588 27.32 21.13 -12.42
C LYS A 588 27.16 19.62 -12.51
N ALA A 589 25.93 19.13 -12.46
CA ALA A 589 25.65 17.70 -12.56
C ALA A 589 25.90 17.17 -13.98
N LYS A 590 26.47 15.96 -14.08
CA LYS A 590 26.74 15.21 -15.32
C LYS A 590 26.80 13.71 -15.01
N GLY A 591 26.40 12.86 -15.96
CA GLY A 591 26.41 11.41 -15.81
C GLY A 591 25.34 10.92 -14.85
N ASN A 592 25.62 9.83 -14.13
CA ASN A 592 24.69 9.24 -13.18
C ASN A 592 24.65 10.08 -11.90
N VAL A 593 23.51 10.73 -11.65
CA VAL A 593 23.29 11.56 -10.47
C VAL A 593 22.18 10.95 -9.62
N ARG A 594 22.41 10.84 -8.32
CA ARG A 594 21.40 10.44 -7.33
C ARG A 594 21.19 11.58 -6.33
N VAL A 595 19.94 11.92 -6.07
CA VAL A 595 19.54 12.76 -4.94
C VAL A 595 18.61 11.95 -4.05
N ALA A 596 18.97 11.71 -2.79
CA ALA A 596 18.16 10.91 -1.87
C ALA A 596 17.91 11.69 -0.57
N ILE A 597 16.64 11.94 -0.24
CA ILE A 597 16.20 12.73 0.90
C ILE A 597 15.32 11.87 1.82
N LEU A 598 15.72 11.75 3.09
CA LEU A 598 14.92 11.12 4.14
C LEU A 598 14.12 12.17 4.90
N LEU A 599 12.81 11.97 4.97
CA LEU A 599 11.85 12.81 5.69
C LEU A 599 11.32 12.01 6.89
N SER A 600 11.80 12.33 8.10
CA SER A 600 11.42 11.64 9.34
C SER A 600 10.64 12.57 10.27
N PRO A 601 9.37 12.29 10.56
CA PRO A 601 8.65 12.93 11.65
C PRO A 601 9.35 12.66 13.00
N VAL A 602 9.29 13.62 13.91
CA VAL A 602 9.72 13.46 15.30
C VAL A 602 8.55 12.92 16.12
N ALA A 603 8.44 11.60 16.18
CA ALA A 603 7.42 10.89 16.94
C ALA A 603 7.90 10.55 18.36
N ASP A 604 6.99 10.13 19.24
CA ASP A 604 7.28 9.79 20.64
C ASP A 604 8.28 8.63 20.78
N ASP A 605 8.30 7.72 19.81
CA ASP A 605 9.22 6.57 19.73
C ASP A 605 10.56 6.91 19.04
N GLY A 606 10.83 8.20 18.83
CA GLY A 606 12.07 8.75 18.27
C GLY A 606 12.02 9.04 16.78
N ILE A 607 13.19 9.28 16.19
CA ILE A 607 13.36 9.61 14.78
C ILE A 607 14.09 8.52 14.01
N VAL A 608 13.79 8.42 12.71
CA VAL A 608 14.58 7.64 11.77
C VAL A 608 15.75 8.51 11.29
N GLU A 609 16.94 8.18 11.78
CA GLU A 609 18.17 8.93 11.49
C GLU A 609 18.73 8.66 10.08
N THR A 610 18.62 7.41 9.60
CA THR A 610 19.19 6.99 8.32
C THR A 610 18.49 5.73 7.79
N VAL A 611 18.60 5.50 6.48
CA VAL A 611 18.19 4.28 5.79
C VAL A 611 19.22 3.91 4.73
N GLY A 612 19.35 2.63 4.40
CA GLY A 612 20.15 2.20 3.26
C GLY A 612 19.61 2.76 1.95
N ILE A 613 20.49 3.27 1.08
CA ILE A 613 20.15 3.72 -0.27
C ILE A 613 20.73 2.73 -1.29
N GLU A 614 19.93 2.37 -2.29
CA GLU A 614 20.31 1.47 -3.39
C GLU A 614 19.74 2.01 -4.70
N PRO A 615 20.25 1.58 -5.87
CA PRO A 615 19.65 1.92 -7.16
C PRO A 615 18.14 1.69 -7.19
N LEU A 616 17.38 2.60 -7.78
CA LEU A 616 15.92 2.46 -7.87
C LEU A 616 15.51 1.18 -8.62
N THR A 617 16.36 0.70 -9.53
CA THR A 617 16.18 -0.59 -10.23
C THR A 617 16.17 -1.79 -9.28
N ASN A 618 16.77 -1.67 -8.10
CA ASN A 618 16.86 -2.74 -7.10
C ASN A 618 15.73 -2.65 -6.05
N TRP A 619 14.97 -1.56 -6.02
CA TRP A 619 13.89 -1.41 -5.05
C TRP A 619 12.87 -2.54 -5.19
N GLY A 620 12.63 -3.23 -4.08
CA GLY A 620 11.71 -4.36 -4.02
C GLY A 620 12.35 -5.72 -4.36
N GLU A 621 13.60 -5.74 -4.83
CA GLU A 621 14.37 -6.98 -4.91
C GLU A 621 14.84 -7.36 -3.49
N PRO A 622 14.71 -8.63 -3.09
CA PRO A 622 15.26 -9.07 -1.81
C PRO A 622 16.79 -8.96 -1.85
N GLN A 623 17.37 -8.20 -0.92
CA GLN A 623 18.82 -8.14 -0.72
C GLN A 623 19.30 -9.45 -0.07
N LEU A 624 19.52 -10.47 -0.89
CA LEU A 624 20.00 -11.77 -0.42
C LEU A 624 21.53 -11.75 -0.33
N CYS A 625 22.06 -12.17 0.81
CA CYS A 625 23.48 -12.48 0.99
C CYS A 625 23.62 -14.00 0.93
N GLN A 626 24.09 -14.56 -0.20
CA GLN A 626 24.14 -16.02 -0.41
C GLN A 626 25.54 -16.48 -0.83
N GLY A 627 25.92 -17.70 -0.42
CA GLY A 627 27.21 -18.28 -0.77
C GLY A 627 28.38 -17.40 -0.31
N ASN A 628 29.42 -17.30 -1.15
CA ASN A 628 30.58 -16.44 -0.96
C ASN A 628 30.24 -14.98 -1.29
N TYR A 629 29.31 -14.38 -0.54
CA TYR A 629 28.80 -13.03 -0.81
C TYR A 629 29.87 -11.95 -0.62
N HIS A 630 30.79 -12.13 0.32
CA HIS A 630 31.97 -11.27 0.51
C HIS A 630 33.26 -12.01 0.18
N SER A 631 34.29 -11.27 -0.25
CA SER A 631 35.67 -11.74 -0.09
C SER A 631 36.04 -11.79 1.40
N GLU A 632 37.09 -12.52 1.73
CA GLU A 632 37.56 -12.65 3.11
C GLU A 632 38.00 -11.30 3.68
N GLU A 633 38.65 -10.46 2.87
CA GLU A 633 39.04 -9.09 3.22
C GLU A 633 37.82 -8.21 3.49
N ALA A 634 36.84 -8.21 2.57
CA ALA A 634 35.63 -7.40 2.73
C ALA A 634 34.82 -7.84 3.97
N ALA A 635 34.85 -9.12 4.31
CA ALA A 635 34.21 -9.65 5.52
C ALA A 635 34.92 -9.17 6.80
N LYS A 636 36.27 -9.13 6.81
CA LYS A 636 37.06 -8.55 7.91
C LYS A 636 36.75 -7.07 8.10
N GLU A 637 36.71 -6.29 7.01
CA GLU A 637 36.36 -4.86 7.05
C GLU A 637 34.94 -4.63 7.57
N GLN A 638 33.98 -5.46 7.14
CA GLN A 638 32.60 -5.39 7.62
C GLN A 638 32.51 -5.65 9.13
N LEU A 639 33.19 -6.68 9.64
CA LEU A 639 33.23 -6.94 11.09
C LEU A 639 33.90 -5.81 11.87
N ALA A 640 34.99 -5.22 11.34
CA ALA A 640 35.62 -4.06 11.96
C ALA A 640 34.65 -2.86 12.04
N LYS A 641 33.89 -2.60 10.97
CA LYS A 641 32.83 -1.58 10.95
C LYS A 641 31.72 -1.89 11.96
N PHE A 642 31.33 -3.15 12.11
CA PHE A 642 30.33 -3.55 13.11
C PHE A 642 30.84 -3.35 14.53
N ALA A 643 32.09 -3.72 14.81
CA ALA A 643 32.73 -3.52 16.11
C ALA A 643 32.81 -2.03 16.50
N GLN A 644 32.99 -1.13 15.53
CA GLN A 644 32.95 0.32 15.78
C GLN A 644 31.54 0.86 16.08
N SER A 645 30.48 0.10 15.81
CA SER A 645 29.10 0.54 16.04
C SER A 645 28.63 0.44 17.49
N TYR A 646 29.47 -0.09 18.38
CA TYR A 646 29.20 -0.17 19.82
C TYR A 646 30.52 -0.15 20.61
N SER A 647 30.50 0.51 21.78
CA SER A 647 31.62 0.60 22.72
C SER A 647 31.28 0.04 24.10
N ASN A 648 30.00 -0.16 24.38
CA ASN A 648 29.49 -0.59 25.67
C ASN A 648 28.27 -1.52 25.52
N LEU A 649 27.86 -2.12 26.64
CA LEU A 649 26.77 -3.10 26.69
C LEU A 649 25.42 -2.52 26.22
N ALA A 650 25.13 -1.25 26.50
CA ALA A 650 23.86 -0.63 26.12
C ALA A 650 23.78 -0.44 24.59
N GLU A 651 24.87 -0.02 23.95
CA GLU A 651 24.98 0.10 22.49
C GLU A 651 24.91 -1.26 21.80
N TRP A 652 25.60 -2.27 22.33
CA TRP A 652 25.48 -3.64 21.82
C TRP A 652 24.04 -4.15 21.91
N LYS A 653 23.35 -3.95 23.04
CA LYS A 653 21.93 -4.36 23.19
C LYS A 653 21.03 -3.71 22.13
N LYS A 654 21.29 -2.45 21.74
CA LYS A 654 20.57 -1.78 20.64
C LYS A 654 20.87 -2.45 19.29
N ARG A 655 22.12 -2.80 19.01
CA ARG A 655 22.52 -3.54 17.79
C ARG A 655 21.90 -4.94 17.76
N ALA A 656 22.00 -5.71 18.84
CA ALA A 656 21.44 -7.05 18.97
C ALA A 656 19.93 -7.06 18.75
N LYS A 657 19.20 -6.07 19.29
CA LYS A 657 17.77 -5.89 19.01
C LYS A 657 17.50 -5.66 17.52
N ARG A 658 18.26 -4.76 16.88
CA ARG A 658 18.14 -4.48 15.43
C ARG A 658 18.39 -5.71 14.57
N ILE A 659 19.41 -6.52 14.91
CA ILE A 659 19.73 -7.75 14.18
C ILE A 659 18.60 -8.78 14.36
N ARG A 660 18.11 -8.99 15.59
CA ARG A 660 17.01 -9.93 15.87
C ARG A 660 15.73 -9.54 15.12
N GLU A 661 15.36 -8.27 15.17
CA GLU A 661 14.23 -7.74 14.39
C GLU A 661 14.48 -7.86 12.89
N GLY A 662 15.71 -7.63 12.43
CA GLY A 662 16.14 -7.81 11.05
C GLY A 662 15.95 -9.24 10.55
N ILE A 663 16.38 -10.25 11.32
CA ILE A 663 16.19 -11.67 11.03
C ILE A 663 14.69 -12.00 10.94
N LEU A 664 13.91 -11.61 11.95
CA LEU A 664 12.47 -11.91 12.00
C LEU A 664 11.69 -11.21 10.89
N CYS A 665 11.99 -9.93 10.59
CA CYS A 665 11.42 -9.21 9.45
C CYS A 665 11.81 -9.85 8.12
N GLY A 666 13.10 -10.15 7.93
CA GLY A 666 13.64 -10.76 6.72
C GLY A 666 13.06 -12.15 6.45
N ALA A 667 12.80 -12.92 7.50
CA ALA A 667 12.12 -14.22 7.44
C ALA A 667 10.59 -14.11 7.37
N GLU A 668 10.01 -12.90 7.40
CA GLU A 668 8.56 -12.66 7.48
C GLU A 668 7.87 -13.33 8.69
N LEU A 669 8.56 -13.35 9.83
CA LEU A 669 8.11 -13.87 11.12
C LEU A 669 7.87 -12.75 12.16
N LEU A 670 7.80 -11.48 11.75
CA LEU A 670 7.43 -10.36 12.63
C LEU A 670 6.08 -9.74 12.19
N PRO A 671 5.04 -9.72 13.06
CA PRO A 671 4.97 -10.44 14.33
C PRO A 671 5.02 -11.96 14.16
N LEU A 672 5.37 -12.68 15.22
CA LEU A 672 5.41 -14.15 15.19
C LEU A 672 4.01 -14.73 14.89
N PRO A 673 3.91 -15.81 14.10
CA PRO A 673 2.65 -16.53 13.90
C PRO A 673 2.01 -16.99 15.20
N LYS A 674 0.69 -17.15 15.21
CA LYS A 674 0.00 -17.72 16.36
C LYS A 674 0.38 -19.19 16.51
N LYS A 675 0.81 -19.58 17.72
CA LYS A 675 1.14 -20.98 18.02
C LYS A 675 -0.12 -21.85 18.00
N CYS A 676 -0.11 -22.94 17.22
CA CYS A 676 -1.16 -23.97 17.24
C CYS A 676 -0.89 -25.04 18.30
N ALA A 677 -1.85 -25.96 18.51
CA ALA A 677 -1.58 -27.19 19.26
C ALA A 677 -0.50 -28.02 18.55
N LEU A 678 0.37 -28.70 19.30
CA LEU A 678 1.47 -29.50 18.74
C LEU A 678 1.00 -30.87 18.24
N ASN A 679 -0.04 -31.46 18.83
CA ASN A 679 -0.59 -32.77 18.45
C ASN A 679 0.48 -33.84 18.17
N PRO A 680 1.39 -34.12 19.13
CA PRO A 680 2.53 -34.97 18.88
C PRO A 680 2.12 -36.43 18.65
N ILE A 681 2.73 -37.06 17.65
CA ILE A 681 2.65 -38.48 17.34
C ILE A 681 4.01 -39.07 17.70
N ILE A 682 4.06 -39.98 18.67
CA ILE A 682 5.30 -40.64 19.14
C ILE A 682 5.06 -42.15 19.15
N HIS A 683 5.88 -42.90 18.42
CA HIS A 683 5.69 -44.36 18.30
C HIS A 683 6.99 -45.09 17.99
N SER A 684 6.88 -46.42 17.84
CA SER A 684 7.97 -47.33 17.47
C SER A 684 9.16 -47.24 18.42
N LYS A 685 8.93 -47.27 19.74
CA LYS A 685 10.02 -47.17 20.73
C LYS A 685 11.01 -48.32 20.62
N ARG A 686 12.28 -47.98 20.41
CA ARG A 686 13.41 -48.92 20.30
C ARG A 686 14.36 -48.69 21.45
N LYS A 687 14.84 -49.78 22.06
CA LYS A 687 15.69 -49.75 23.26
C LYS A 687 17.07 -50.30 22.93
N TYR A 688 18.10 -49.54 23.29
CA TYR A 688 19.50 -49.88 23.07
C TYR A 688 20.30 -49.77 24.38
N ASN A 689 21.62 -49.95 24.29
CA ASN A 689 22.49 -49.86 25.45
C ASN A 689 22.59 -48.42 25.97
N GLY A 690 21.79 -48.10 26.99
CA GLY A 690 21.82 -46.80 27.70
C GLY A 690 20.93 -45.70 27.12
N TYR A 691 20.19 -45.96 26.03
CA TYR A 691 19.28 -44.99 25.42
C TYR A 691 18.09 -45.66 24.71
N THR A 692 17.06 -44.87 24.38
CA THR A 692 15.94 -45.28 23.52
C THR A 692 15.78 -44.31 22.36
N VAL A 693 15.20 -44.77 21.24
CA VAL A 693 14.84 -43.95 20.07
C VAL A 693 13.37 -44.16 19.72
N GLU A 694 12.67 -43.07 19.43
CA GLU A 694 11.27 -43.06 19.00
C GLU A 694 11.11 -42.20 17.74
N ASN A 695 10.16 -42.57 16.88
CA ASN A 695 9.81 -41.75 15.71
C ASN A 695 8.75 -40.74 16.13
N VAL A 696 8.92 -39.49 15.71
CA VAL A 696 8.11 -38.36 16.19
C VAL A 696 7.63 -37.51 15.03
N ALA A 697 6.35 -37.14 15.06
CA ALA A 697 5.81 -36.00 14.31
C ALA A 697 5.06 -35.03 15.24
N PHE A 698 5.04 -33.74 14.91
CA PHE A 698 4.17 -32.76 15.57
C PHE A 698 3.84 -31.60 14.60
N GLU A 699 2.75 -30.88 14.86
CA GLU A 699 2.32 -29.74 14.06
C GLU A 699 3.03 -28.44 14.46
N SER A 700 3.80 -27.87 13.52
CA SER A 700 4.36 -26.52 13.67
C SER A 700 3.37 -25.45 13.20
N LEU A 701 2.51 -25.79 12.24
CA LEU A 701 1.33 -25.07 11.79
C LEU A 701 0.19 -26.09 11.61
N PRO A 702 -1.09 -25.68 11.61
CA PRO A 702 -2.20 -26.62 11.34
C PRO A 702 -1.96 -27.44 10.05
N GLY A 703 -1.93 -28.76 10.18
CA GLY A 703 -1.65 -29.73 9.12
C GLY A 703 -0.20 -29.80 8.62
N VAL A 704 0.74 -29.03 9.17
CA VAL A 704 2.16 -29.03 8.77
C VAL A 704 3.00 -29.75 9.82
N PHE A 705 3.43 -30.97 9.48
CA PHE A 705 4.11 -31.89 10.41
C PHE A 705 5.63 -31.81 10.33
N VAL A 706 6.28 -31.42 11.43
CA VAL A 706 7.72 -31.61 11.65
C VAL A 706 7.95 -33.03 12.10
N THR A 707 8.89 -33.73 11.46
CA THR A 707 9.22 -35.13 11.71
C THR A 707 10.63 -35.27 12.25
N GLY A 708 10.92 -36.35 12.97
CA GLY A 708 12.26 -36.59 13.50
C GLY A 708 12.41 -37.84 14.34
N SER A 709 13.61 -37.99 14.89
CA SER A 709 13.97 -39.05 15.84
C SER A 709 14.23 -38.46 17.22
N LEU A 710 13.57 -39.04 18.23
CA LEU A 710 13.67 -38.60 19.62
C LEU A 710 14.45 -39.62 20.44
N TYR A 711 15.64 -39.23 20.86
CA TYR A 711 16.54 -40.03 21.67
C TYR A 711 16.36 -39.66 23.14
N ARG A 712 16.24 -40.66 24.01
CA ARG A 712 16.08 -40.45 25.45
C ARG A 712 17.07 -41.27 26.26
N PRO A 713 17.46 -40.82 27.46
CA PRO A 713 18.28 -41.62 28.36
C PRO A 713 17.55 -42.92 28.74
N GLY A 714 18.27 -44.04 28.80
CA GLY A 714 17.68 -45.35 29.08
C GLY A 714 17.19 -45.52 30.53
N LYS A 715 17.58 -44.61 31.44
CA LYS A 715 17.19 -44.58 32.85
C LYS A 715 16.99 -43.13 33.32
N GLY A 716 16.16 -42.93 34.34
CA GLY A 716 15.84 -41.63 34.94
C GLY A 716 14.44 -41.15 34.56
N LYS A 717 13.85 -40.29 35.40
CA LYS A 717 12.52 -39.67 35.16
C LYS A 717 12.60 -38.18 34.78
N GLY A 718 13.82 -37.61 34.69
CA GLY A 718 14.07 -36.18 34.53
C GLY A 718 14.37 -35.48 35.87
N ALA A 719 14.52 -34.15 35.89
CA ALA A 719 14.47 -33.25 34.73
C ALA A 719 15.75 -33.36 33.88
N PHE A 720 15.59 -33.70 32.60
CA PHE A 720 16.69 -33.88 31.66
C PHE A 720 17.05 -32.56 30.96
N ALA A 721 18.29 -32.44 30.48
CA ALA A 721 18.58 -31.44 29.46
C ALA A 721 17.86 -31.80 28.15
N GLY A 722 17.41 -30.80 27.41
CA GLY A 722 16.95 -30.97 26.02
C GLY A 722 18.06 -30.59 25.06
N VAL A 723 18.26 -31.32 23.97
CA VAL A 723 19.18 -30.91 22.89
C VAL A 723 18.49 -31.03 21.54
N LEU A 724 18.44 -29.92 20.80
CA LEU A 724 18.04 -29.93 19.39
C LEU A 724 19.24 -30.24 18.50
N CYS A 725 19.04 -31.15 17.54
CA CYS A 725 20.07 -31.57 16.60
C CYS A 725 19.60 -31.37 15.15
N PRO A 726 19.50 -30.12 14.65
CA PRO A 726 19.25 -29.89 13.23
C PRO A 726 20.40 -30.47 12.39
N HIS A 727 20.07 -30.99 11.22
CA HIS A 727 21.05 -31.57 10.29
C HIS A 727 21.50 -30.57 9.22
N GLY A 728 22.68 -30.79 8.64
CA GLY A 728 23.19 -30.03 7.50
C GLY A 728 22.77 -30.60 6.14
N HIS A 729 23.32 -30.00 5.09
CA HIS A 729 23.25 -30.48 3.71
C HIS A 729 24.46 -31.33 3.39
N TRP A 730 24.24 -32.38 2.61
CA TRP A 730 25.30 -33.30 2.17
C TRP A 730 25.05 -33.68 0.71
N GLY A 731 26.11 -34.07 0.00
CA GLY A 731 26.12 -34.12 -1.46
C GLY A 731 25.41 -35.32 -2.12
N SER A 732 24.97 -36.33 -1.36
CA SER A 732 24.35 -37.53 -1.95
C SER A 732 22.95 -37.82 -1.40
N ASP A 733 22.09 -38.40 -2.25
CA ASP A 733 20.69 -38.68 -1.94
C ASP A 733 20.47 -39.71 -0.83
N ASN A 734 21.49 -40.50 -0.47
CA ASN A 734 21.42 -41.52 0.56
C ASN A 734 22.22 -41.17 1.83
N ASP A 735 22.95 -40.06 1.83
CA ASP A 735 23.84 -39.64 2.92
C ASP A 735 23.40 -38.30 3.52
N TYR A 736 22.15 -38.24 3.99
CA TYR A 736 21.54 -36.97 4.44
C TYR A 736 20.82 -37.09 5.79
N GLY A 737 20.66 -35.94 6.42
CA GLY A 737 19.68 -35.77 7.48
C GLY A 737 19.94 -36.53 8.77
N ARG A 738 18.84 -36.87 9.45
CA ARG A 738 18.87 -37.63 10.70
C ARG A 738 19.30 -39.09 10.55
N PHE A 739 19.36 -39.59 9.32
CA PHE A 739 19.69 -40.98 9.02
C PHE A 739 21.19 -41.28 9.03
N ARG A 740 22.03 -40.23 8.93
CA ARG A 740 23.48 -40.42 8.82
C ARG A 740 24.09 -41.05 10.07
N PRO A 741 25.12 -41.90 9.92
CA PRO A 741 25.78 -42.52 11.07
C PRO A 741 26.34 -41.52 12.08
N ASP A 742 26.91 -40.39 11.63
CA ASP A 742 27.46 -39.37 12.53
C ASP A 742 26.38 -38.66 13.36
N MET A 743 25.19 -38.45 12.79
CA MET A 743 24.05 -37.88 13.50
C MET A 743 23.51 -38.86 14.56
N GLN A 744 23.34 -40.13 14.18
CA GLN A 744 22.86 -41.16 15.10
C GLN A 744 23.83 -41.34 16.28
N LYS A 745 25.15 -41.38 16.01
CA LYS A 745 26.21 -41.37 17.04
C LYS A 745 26.12 -40.17 17.95
N ARG A 746 25.98 -38.96 17.41
CA ARG A 746 25.81 -37.73 18.20
C ARG A 746 24.62 -37.80 19.14
N CYS A 747 23.45 -38.15 18.61
CA CYS A 747 22.21 -38.11 19.37
C CYS A 747 22.14 -39.21 20.43
N ALA A 748 22.55 -40.44 20.10
CA ALA A 748 22.61 -41.55 21.04
C ALA A 748 23.62 -41.30 22.17
N THR A 749 24.78 -40.72 21.86
CA THR A 749 25.80 -40.39 22.85
C THR A 749 25.34 -39.33 23.83
N LEU A 750 24.80 -38.22 23.33
CA LEU A 750 24.19 -37.19 24.18
C LEU A 750 23.03 -37.75 25.02
N ALA A 751 22.23 -38.66 24.47
CA ALA A 751 21.16 -39.32 25.21
C ALA A 751 21.69 -40.20 26.35
N ARG A 752 22.74 -40.99 26.10
CA ARG A 752 23.38 -41.80 27.14
C ARG A 752 24.05 -40.93 28.21
N MET A 753 24.57 -39.75 27.86
CA MET A 753 25.11 -38.77 28.81
C MET A 753 24.02 -38.11 29.69
N GLY A 754 22.74 -38.21 29.32
CA GLY A 754 21.60 -37.75 30.12
C GLY A 754 20.75 -36.63 29.50
N ALA A 755 20.86 -36.40 28.19
CA ALA A 755 19.98 -35.47 27.48
C ALA A 755 18.80 -36.18 26.79
N VAL A 756 17.70 -35.48 26.59
CA VAL A 756 16.69 -35.86 25.58
C VAL A 756 17.03 -35.09 24.31
N VAL A 757 17.31 -35.81 23.23
CA VAL A 757 17.83 -35.24 21.99
C VAL A 757 16.80 -35.41 20.89
N PHE A 758 16.47 -34.31 20.21
CA PHE A 758 15.54 -34.34 19.08
C PHE A 758 16.25 -33.95 17.79
N ALA A 759 16.44 -34.94 16.92
CA ALA A 759 16.98 -34.76 15.56
C ALA A 759 15.82 -34.69 14.58
N TYR A 760 15.46 -33.48 14.16
CA TYR A 760 14.32 -33.23 13.28
C TYR A 760 14.74 -33.00 11.83
N ASP A 761 13.85 -33.39 10.93
CA ASP A 761 14.02 -33.21 9.49
C ASP A 761 13.88 -31.73 9.12
N MET A 762 14.79 -31.27 8.27
CA MET A 762 14.59 -30.04 7.53
C MET A 762 13.46 -30.20 6.52
N VAL A 763 12.77 -29.10 6.21
CA VAL A 763 11.68 -29.06 5.24
C VAL A 763 12.14 -29.64 3.90
N GLY A 764 11.46 -30.66 3.39
CA GLY A 764 11.84 -31.31 2.11
C GLY A 764 12.91 -32.39 2.23
N TRP A 765 13.28 -32.79 3.45
CA TRP A 765 14.11 -33.96 3.73
C TRP A 765 13.36 -34.99 4.59
N GLY A 766 13.82 -36.24 4.57
CA GLY A 766 13.22 -37.33 5.33
C GLY A 766 11.76 -37.56 4.95
N ASP A 767 10.88 -37.67 5.95
CA ASP A 767 9.44 -37.88 5.72
C ASP A 767 8.79 -36.74 4.90
N TRP A 768 9.36 -35.54 4.89
CA TRP A 768 8.91 -34.45 4.02
C TRP A 768 9.16 -34.77 2.55
N LYS A 769 10.35 -35.29 2.20
CA LYS A 769 10.71 -35.68 0.82
C LYS A 769 9.77 -36.77 0.32
N ASN A 770 9.50 -37.78 1.15
CA ASN A 770 8.59 -38.88 0.82
C ASN A 770 7.15 -38.40 0.61
N ALA A 771 6.75 -37.35 1.31
CA ALA A 771 5.45 -36.74 1.10
C ALA A 771 5.38 -35.86 -0.15
N GLY A 772 6.50 -35.58 -0.83
CA GLY A 772 6.57 -34.76 -2.04
C GLY A 772 7.05 -33.31 -1.82
N TRP A 773 7.56 -32.97 -0.63
CA TRP A 773 8.05 -31.62 -0.36
C TRP A 773 9.42 -31.38 -0.99
N ASN A 774 9.59 -30.20 -1.59
CA ASN A 774 10.85 -29.76 -2.18
C ASN A 774 11.60 -28.80 -1.24
N HIS A 775 12.86 -29.10 -0.93
CA HIS A 775 13.71 -28.25 -0.09
C HIS A 775 14.05 -26.88 -0.72
N ARG A 776 13.90 -26.72 -2.04
CA ARG A 776 14.10 -25.45 -2.76
C ARG A 776 12.84 -24.59 -2.86
N ARG A 777 11.72 -24.98 -2.23
CA ARG A 777 10.47 -24.20 -2.29
C ARG A 777 10.67 -22.73 -1.84
N PRO A 778 9.88 -21.78 -2.37
CA PRO A 778 9.92 -20.40 -1.91
C PRO A 778 9.74 -20.29 -0.39
N LYS A 779 10.48 -19.37 0.24
CA LYS A 779 10.40 -19.05 1.67
C LYS A 779 10.64 -20.26 2.60
N VAL A 780 11.46 -21.23 2.18
CA VAL A 780 11.80 -22.39 3.01
C VAL A 780 12.51 -21.99 4.32
N LEU A 781 13.32 -20.92 4.32
CA LEU A 781 13.96 -20.38 5.53
C LEU A 781 12.94 -20.01 6.61
N LYS A 782 11.86 -19.30 6.24
CA LYS A 782 10.76 -18.94 7.13
C LYS A 782 10.19 -20.17 7.84
N LEU A 783 9.84 -21.20 7.06
CA LEU A 783 9.27 -22.43 7.60
C LEU A 783 10.28 -23.20 8.45
N GLN A 784 11.54 -23.25 8.02
CA GLN A 784 12.60 -23.95 8.74
C GLN A 784 12.87 -23.30 10.10
N LEU A 785 13.01 -21.97 10.17
CA LEU A 785 13.23 -21.24 11.42
C LEU A 785 12.01 -21.38 12.35
N TRP A 786 10.80 -21.29 11.80
CA TRP A 786 9.57 -21.54 12.57
C TRP A 786 9.52 -22.96 13.12
N ASN A 787 9.86 -23.97 12.32
CA ASN A 787 9.93 -25.37 12.77
C ASN A 787 10.95 -25.54 13.90
N SER A 788 12.09 -24.85 13.84
CA SER A 788 13.10 -24.83 14.91
C SER A 788 12.55 -24.22 16.21
N ILE A 789 11.82 -23.09 16.13
CA ILE A 789 11.14 -22.47 17.29
C ILE A 789 10.10 -23.43 17.90
N ARG A 790 9.33 -24.10 17.04
CA ARG A 790 8.29 -25.06 17.45
C ARG A 790 8.87 -26.38 17.96
N ALA A 791 10.08 -26.76 17.54
CA ALA A 791 10.80 -27.91 18.10
C ALA A 791 11.20 -27.69 19.57
N VAL A 792 11.49 -26.44 19.97
CA VAL A 792 11.67 -26.09 21.39
C VAL A 792 10.36 -26.26 22.15
N ASP A 793 9.23 -25.80 21.59
CA ASP A 793 7.90 -26.02 22.19
C ASP A 793 7.60 -27.52 22.34
N PHE A 794 7.95 -28.34 21.34
CA PHE A 794 7.81 -29.78 21.39
C PHE A 794 8.64 -30.42 22.52
N LEU A 795 9.93 -30.12 22.63
CA LEU A 795 10.77 -30.65 23.72
C LEU A 795 10.17 -30.33 25.10
N LEU A 796 9.75 -29.07 25.30
CA LEU A 796 9.17 -28.63 26.57
C LEU A 796 7.83 -29.31 26.87
N SER A 797 7.05 -29.66 25.83
CA SER A 797 5.77 -30.36 26.01
C SER A 797 5.90 -31.79 26.57
N LEU A 798 7.10 -32.39 26.52
CA LEU A 798 7.34 -33.73 27.06
C LEU A 798 7.30 -33.82 28.60
N GLY A 799 7.32 -32.68 29.29
CA GLY A 799 7.27 -32.59 30.77
C GLY A 799 8.54 -33.05 31.51
N SER A 800 9.39 -33.85 30.88
CA SER A 800 10.64 -34.36 31.46
C SER A 800 11.87 -33.48 31.22
N ILE A 801 11.72 -32.32 30.60
CA ILE A 801 12.81 -31.42 30.19
C ILE A 801 12.89 -30.22 31.13
N ASP A 802 14.09 -29.89 31.59
CA ASP A 802 14.35 -28.64 32.30
C ASP A 802 14.37 -27.48 31.29
N PRO A 803 13.44 -26.50 31.38
CA PRO A 803 13.40 -25.36 30.46
C PRO A 803 14.63 -24.47 30.50
N LYS A 804 15.48 -24.56 31.53
CA LYS A 804 16.74 -23.81 31.65
C LYS A 804 17.94 -24.55 31.05
N ARG A 805 17.78 -25.79 30.60
CA ARG A 805 18.85 -26.65 30.09
C ARG A 805 18.57 -27.13 28.67
N ILE A 806 18.31 -26.20 27.75
CA ILE A 806 18.09 -26.51 26.34
C ILE A 806 19.33 -26.14 25.52
N GLY A 807 19.96 -27.13 24.90
CA GLY A 807 21.05 -26.94 23.96
C GLY A 807 20.63 -27.06 22.51
N ILE A 808 21.45 -26.55 21.60
CA ILE A 808 21.33 -26.81 20.16
C ILE A 808 22.71 -27.05 19.54
N THR A 809 22.79 -28.03 18.63
CA THR A 809 24.00 -28.31 17.86
C THR A 809 23.72 -28.90 16.48
N GLY A 810 24.44 -28.42 15.46
CA GLY A 810 24.33 -28.90 14.09
C GLY A 810 25.50 -28.44 13.23
N ALA A 811 25.75 -29.16 12.13
CA ALA A 811 26.78 -28.82 11.15
C ALA A 811 26.16 -28.18 9.90
N SER A 812 26.90 -27.32 9.20
CA SER A 812 26.50 -26.73 7.91
C SER A 812 25.16 -25.98 8.04
N GLY A 813 24.16 -26.26 7.20
CA GLY A 813 22.79 -25.74 7.38
C GLY A 813 22.18 -25.98 8.77
N GLY A 814 22.56 -27.05 9.47
CA GLY A 814 22.20 -27.29 10.87
C GLY A 814 22.94 -26.35 11.82
N GLY A 815 24.16 -25.96 11.49
CA GLY A 815 24.90 -24.88 12.15
C GLY A 815 24.19 -23.54 11.96
N THR A 816 23.67 -23.27 10.75
CA THR A 816 22.83 -22.10 10.46
C THR A 816 21.61 -22.05 11.37
N GLN A 817 20.87 -23.15 11.49
CA GLN A 817 19.73 -23.22 12.41
C GLN A 817 20.14 -23.07 13.87
N SER A 818 21.33 -23.56 14.25
CA SER A 818 21.84 -23.46 15.63
C SER A 818 22.03 -22.00 16.05
N PHE A 819 22.74 -21.20 15.25
CA PHE A 819 22.93 -19.78 15.60
C PHE A 819 21.69 -18.92 15.33
N LEU A 820 20.87 -19.21 14.30
CA LEU A 820 19.65 -18.44 14.03
C LEU A 820 18.60 -18.65 15.13
N LEU A 821 18.32 -19.89 15.52
CA LEU A 821 17.38 -20.17 16.59
C LEU A 821 17.86 -19.54 17.90
N THR A 822 19.14 -19.66 18.22
CA THR A 822 19.72 -19.03 19.41
C THR A 822 19.54 -17.51 19.37
N ALA A 823 19.73 -16.87 18.23
CA ALA A 823 19.56 -15.43 18.09
C ALA A 823 18.11 -14.96 18.34
N VAL A 824 17.10 -15.72 17.91
CA VAL A 824 15.68 -15.31 17.99
C VAL A 824 14.89 -15.92 19.15
N ASP A 825 15.43 -16.93 19.84
CA ASP A 825 14.77 -17.64 20.93
C ASP A 825 15.68 -17.71 22.17
N ASP A 826 15.29 -16.96 23.21
CA ASP A 826 16.07 -16.83 24.44
C ASP A 826 16.03 -18.11 25.31
N ARG A 827 15.19 -19.10 24.96
CA ARG A 827 15.11 -20.38 25.69
C ARG A 827 16.30 -21.31 25.43
N ILE A 828 17.06 -21.07 24.37
CA ILE A 828 18.30 -21.81 24.12
C ILE A 828 19.34 -21.37 25.14
N ALA A 829 19.79 -22.29 25.99
CA ALA A 829 20.74 -22.07 27.06
C ALA A 829 22.21 -22.25 26.61
N VAL A 830 22.46 -23.12 25.63
CA VAL A 830 23.81 -23.34 25.06
C VAL A 830 23.72 -23.62 23.55
N SER A 831 24.67 -23.11 22.77
CA SER A 831 24.70 -23.29 21.32
C SER A 831 26.05 -23.78 20.82
N VAL A 832 26.06 -24.77 19.92
CA VAL A 832 27.28 -25.29 19.29
C VAL A 832 27.09 -25.32 17.77
N PRO A 833 27.18 -24.18 17.07
CA PRO A 833 27.20 -24.18 15.62
C PRO A 833 28.53 -24.76 15.12
N THR A 834 28.45 -25.80 14.30
CA THR A 834 29.61 -26.54 13.79
C THR A 834 29.78 -26.27 12.30
N VAL A 835 31.01 -25.99 11.87
CA VAL A 835 31.42 -25.80 10.46
C VAL A 835 30.51 -24.87 9.64
N MET A 836 30.04 -23.76 10.24
CA MET A 836 29.14 -22.82 9.55
C MET A 836 29.37 -21.33 9.82
N VAL A 837 29.74 -20.95 11.04
CA VAL A 837 29.90 -19.52 11.37
C VAL A 837 31.09 -18.95 10.61
N SER A 838 30.80 -18.07 9.65
CA SER A 838 31.80 -17.30 8.90
C SER A 838 31.28 -15.89 8.61
N ALA A 839 32.16 -14.94 8.35
CA ALA A 839 31.77 -13.59 7.94
C ALA A 839 31.64 -13.42 6.42
N HIS A 840 32.19 -14.35 5.63
CA HIS A 840 32.25 -14.24 4.16
C HIS A 840 31.29 -15.19 3.42
N PHE A 841 31.00 -16.36 4.01
CA PHE A 841 30.07 -17.36 3.49
C PHE A 841 28.76 -17.40 4.28
N PHE A 842 27.65 -17.20 3.57
CA PHE A 842 26.32 -16.98 4.15
C PHE A 842 25.39 -18.22 4.09
N GLY A 843 25.87 -19.34 3.54
CA GLY A 843 25.07 -20.53 3.26
C GLY A 843 24.67 -20.60 1.79
N GLY A 844 24.76 -21.79 1.23
CA GLY A 844 24.51 -22.07 -0.20
C GLY A 844 23.06 -22.44 -0.51
N CYS A 845 22.22 -22.63 0.51
CA CYS A 845 20.84 -23.07 0.36
C CYS A 845 19.81 -21.98 0.68
N ASN A 846 18.64 -22.06 0.03
CA ASN A 846 17.50 -21.19 0.31
C ASN A 846 17.02 -21.24 1.77
N CYS A 847 17.29 -22.32 2.51
CA CYS A 847 16.92 -22.43 3.93
C CYS A 847 17.88 -21.70 4.88
N GLU A 848 19.02 -21.25 4.38
CA GLU A 848 20.06 -20.56 5.13
C GLU A 848 20.08 -19.07 4.79
N SER A 849 19.93 -18.74 3.51
CA SER A 849 20.15 -17.41 2.96
C SER A 849 19.16 -17.00 1.86
N GLY A 850 18.12 -17.80 1.61
CA GLY A 850 17.12 -17.52 0.56
C GLY A 850 16.10 -16.44 0.89
N MET A 851 16.28 -15.72 2.00
CA MET A 851 15.45 -14.61 2.46
C MET A 851 16.36 -13.50 3.02
N PRO A 852 15.96 -12.22 2.99
CA PRO A 852 16.81 -11.08 3.34
C PRO A 852 16.99 -10.91 4.86
N ILE A 853 17.52 -11.94 5.53
CA ILE A 853 17.77 -11.98 6.98
C ILE A 853 19.10 -11.34 7.40
N HIS A 854 19.98 -11.09 6.42
CA HIS A 854 21.30 -10.52 6.65
C HIS A 854 21.36 -9.03 6.31
N LYS A 855 20.56 -8.59 5.32
CA LYS A 855 20.63 -7.25 4.79
C LYS A 855 19.26 -6.73 4.36
N SER A 856 18.98 -5.50 4.74
CA SER A 856 17.83 -4.72 4.28
C SER A 856 18.17 -3.23 4.37
N ALA A 857 17.23 -2.37 3.99
CA ALA A 857 17.33 -0.92 4.23
C ALA A 857 17.49 -0.55 5.72
N THR A 858 17.18 -1.47 6.65
CA THR A 858 17.08 -1.21 8.08
C THR A 858 18.15 -1.89 8.93
N HIS A 859 18.84 -2.90 8.39
CA HIS A 859 19.90 -3.62 9.09
C HIS A 859 20.89 -4.25 8.10
N GLU A 860 22.11 -4.46 8.57
CA GLU A 860 23.17 -5.20 7.87
C GLU A 860 23.92 -6.02 8.93
N THR A 861 24.09 -7.32 8.67
CA THR A 861 24.71 -8.31 9.57
C THR A 861 25.36 -9.44 8.74
N ASN A 862 26.13 -10.33 9.40
CA ASN A 862 26.64 -11.58 8.82
C ASN A 862 26.51 -12.74 9.84
N ASN A 863 26.92 -13.96 9.50
CA ASN A 863 26.71 -15.12 10.39
C ASN A 863 27.52 -15.02 11.70
N ALA A 864 28.70 -14.39 11.69
CA ALA A 864 29.47 -14.15 12.92
C ALA A 864 28.78 -13.14 13.85
N ASP A 865 28.23 -12.06 13.29
CA ASP A 865 27.50 -11.05 14.05
C ASP A 865 26.17 -11.60 14.59
N ILE A 866 25.49 -12.48 13.84
CA ILE A 866 24.33 -13.23 14.33
C ILE A 866 24.73 -14.19 15.46
N ALA A 867 25.82 -14.94 15.32
CA ALA A 867 26.29 -15.86 16.36
C ALA A 867 26.61 -15.15 17.68
N ALA A 868 27.11 -13.90 17.63
CA ALA A 868 27.37 -13.07 18.80
C ALA A 868 26.12 -12.73 19.63
N LEU A 869 24.89 -12.83 19.07
CA LEU A 869 23.65 -12.65 19.83
C LEU A 869 23.41 -13.74 20.89
N ALA A 870 24.21 -14.82 20.89
CA ALA A 870 24.19 -15.78 21.98
C ALA A 870 24.65 -15.16 23.31
N ALA A 871 25.55 -14.17 23.29
CA ALA A 871 26.10 -13.56 24.50
C ALA A 871 25.00 -13.04 25.44
N PRO A 872 25.05 -13.35 26.75
CA PRO A 872 26.15 -14.00 27.48
C PRO A 872 26.00 -15.52 27.66
N ARG A 873 25.13 -16.18 26.89
CA ARG A 873 24.87 -17.62 27.00
C ARG A 873 26.04 -18.43 26.44
N PRO A 874 26.41 -19.59 27.01
CA PRO A 874 27.54 -20.36 26.50
C PRO A 874 27.43 -20.74 25.02
N GLN A 875 28.53 -20.58 24.28
CA GLN A 875 28.61 -20.96 22.88
C GLN A 875 29.98 -21.56 22.54
N LEU A 876 29.98 -22.62 21.73
CA LEU A 876 31.21 -23.20 21.17
C LEU A 876 31.16 -23.12 19.65
N LEU A 877 32.13 -22.47 19.04
CA LEU A 877 32.33 -22.46 17.60
C LEU A 877 33.26 -23.61 17.23
N ILE A 878 32.78 -24.57 16.45
CA ILE A 878 33.62 -25.63 15.89
C ILE A 878 33.90 -25.29 14.42
N SER A 879 35.16 -25.20 14.05
CA SER A 879 35.61 -24.71 12.73
C SER A 879 36.73 -25.57 12.16
N ASP A 880 36.87 -25.58 10.84
CA ASP A 880 37.83 -26.39 10.10
C ASP A 880 38.71 -25.54 9.18
N GLY A 881 39.92 -26.01 8.88
CA GLY A 881 40.84 -25.32 7.97
C GLY A 881 40.56 -25.55 6.47
N LYS A 882 39.80 -26.60 6.11
CA LYS A 882 39.47 -26.93 4.70
C LYS A 882 38.06 -26.53 4.27
N ASP A 883 37.38 -25.66 5.02
CA ASP A 883 36.09 -25.10 4.62
C ASP A 883 36.02 -23.58 4.89
N TRP A 884 34.84 -22.99 4.68
CA TRP A 884 34.61 -21.55 4.86
C TRP A 884 34.75 -21.07 6.31
N THR A 885 34.97 -21.95 7.29
CA THR A 885 35.26 -21.56 8.67
C THR A 885 36.76 -21.47 8.98
N LYS A 886 37.63 -21.59 7.95
CA LYS A 886 39.09 -21.51 8.11
C LYS A 886 39.59 -20.25 8.82
N ASN A 887 38.84 -19.14 8.70
CA ASN A 887 39.20 -17.85 9.28
C ASN A 887 38.68 -17.64 10.71
N THR A 888 37.83 -18.54 11.21
CA THR A 888 37.21 -18.43 12.54
C THR A 888 38.19 -18.12 13.66
N PRO A 889 39.36 -18.78 13.81
CA PRO A 889 40.27 -18.48 14.91
C PRO A 889 40.78 -17.04 14.91
N ASP A 890 40.97 -16.45 13.73
CA ASP A 890 41.65 -15.15 13.57
C ASP A 890 40.68 -13.98 13.28
N VAL A 891 39.46 -14.27 12.85
CA VAL A 891 38.50 -13.26 12.37
C VAL A 891 37.19 -13.31 13.14
N GLU A 892 36.42 -14.38 13.00
CA GLU A 892 35.07 -14.44 13.57
C GLU A 892 35.07 -14.64 15.09
N PHE A 893 35.92 -15.52 15.64
CA PHE A 893 35.99 -15.78 17.07
C PHE A 893 36.44 -14.55 17.88
N PRO A 894 37.51 -13.81 17.49
CA PRO A 894 37.87 -12.57 18.18
C PRO A 894 36.75 -11.53 18.20
N TYR A 895 36.01 -11.38 17.09
CA TYR A 895 34.84 -10.48 17.02
C TYR A 895 33.75 -10.90 18.03
N ILE A 896 33.37 -12.18 18.04
CA ILE A 896 32.33 -12.70 18.94
C ILE A 896 32.79 -12.59 20.40
N ARG A 897 34.04 -12.94 20.70
CA ARG A 897 34.61 -12.82 22.05
C ARG A 897 34.58 -11.39 22.57
N ASN A 898 34.85 -10.39 21.73
CA ASN A 898 34.74 -8.98 22.12
C ASN A 898 33.31 -8.60 22.56
N VAL A 899 32.28 -9.21 21.97
CA VAL A 899 30.90 -9.03 22.44
C VAL A 899 30.70 -9.66 23.82
N TYR A 900 31.20 -10.88 24.05
CA TYR A 900 31.13 -11.53 25.37
C TYR A 900 31.86 -10.74 26.45
N LYS A 901 32.95 -10.04 26.10
CA LYS A 901 33.66 -9.13 27.01
C LYS A 901 32.77 -8.00 27.53
N LEU A 902 31.84 -7.47 26.72
CA LEU A 902 30.88 -6.44 27.17
C LEU A 902 29.93 -6.94 28.26
N TYR A 903 29.76 -8.26 28.38
CA TYR A 903 28.98 -8.92 29.43
C TYR A 903 29.84 -9.45 30.59
N GLY A 904 31.17 -9.36 30.51
CA GLY A 904 32.07 -10.02 31.45
C GLY A 904 31.96 -11.56 31.39
N ALA A 905 31.70 -12.13 30.21
CA ALA A 905 31.38 -13.54 30.02
C ALA A 905 32.33 -14.25 29.04
N GLU A 906 33.57 -13.77 28.88
CA GLU A 906 34.54 -14.34 27.93
C GLU A 906 34.86 -15.82 28.17
N ASP A 907 34.67 -16.30 29.39
CA ASP A 907 34.82 -17.70 29.81
C ASP A 907 33.73 -18.63 29.24
N LYS A 908 32.67 -18.06 28.64
CA LYS A 908 31.53 -18.81 28.09
C LYS A 908 31.56 -18.97 26.57
N ILE A 909 32.59 -18.48 25.90
CA ILE A 909 32.76 -18.58 24.45
C ILE A 909 34.08 -19.29 24.13
N GLU A 910 34.01 -20.38 23.38
CA GLU A 910 35.18 -21.18 22.99
C GLU A 910 35.22 -21.39 21.47
N ASN A 911 36.42 -21.61 20.93
CA ASN A 911 36.60 -22.09 19.56
C ASN A 911 37.46 -23.36 19.54
N VAL A 912 36.94 -24.41 18.91
CA VAL A 912 37.70 -25.60 18.55
C VAL A 912 37.96 -25.52 17.05
N HIS A 913 39.20 -25.18 16.69
CA HIS A 913 39.65 -25.12 15.30
C HIS A 913 40.44 -26.38 14.91
N LEU A 914 40.06 -27.00 13.80
CA LEU A 914 40.65 -28.23 13.28
C LEU A 914 41.30 -27.93 11.91
N PRO A 915 42.56 -27.45 11.88
CA PRO A 915 43.16 -26.84 10.69
C PRO A 915 43.38 -27.83 9.52
N LYS A 916 43.40 -29.13 9.78
CA LYS A 916 43.63 -30.18 8.77
C LYS A 916 42.35 -30.91 8.34
N GLU A 917 41.25 -30.68 9.04
CA GLU A 917 39.97 -31.33 8.77
C GLU A 917 39.13 -30.52 7.78
N GLY A 918 38.07 -31.13 7.27
CA GLY A 918 37.14 -30.50 6.33
C GLY A 918 35.69 -30.78 6.69
N HIS A 919 34.82 -30.18 5.89
CA HIS A 919 33.40 -29.97 6.18
C HIS A 919 32.62 -31.26 6.51
N ASP A 920 32.47 -31.56 7.81
CA ASP A 920 31.67 -32.67 8.33
C ASP A 920 31.18 -32.42 9.77
N TYR A 921 30.50 -33.41 10.37
CA TYR A 921 30.33 -33.51 11.82
C TYR A 921 30.97 -34.81 12.34
N GLY A 922 32.24 -34.99 12.01
CA GLY A 922 33.07 -36.14 12.37
C GLY A 922 33.33 -36.29 13.86
N PHE A 923 34.05 -37.36 14.22
CA PHE A 923 34.29 -37.74 15.62
C PHE A 923 35.03 -36.64 16.41
N SER A 924 36.09 -36.06 15.85
CA SER A 924 36.85 -34.93 16.40
C SER A 924 35.95 -33.77 16.86
N LYS A 925 35.01 -33.35 15.99
CA LYS A 925 34.03 -32.28 16.25
C LYS A 925 33.02 -32.69 17.31
N ARG A 926 32.57 -33.96 17.28
CA ARG A 926 31.70 -34.52 18.33
C ARG A 926 32.37 -34.50 19.69
N LEU A 927 33.67 -34.79 19.80
CA LEU A 927 34.39 -34.71 21.07
C LEU A 927 34.34 -33.30 21.69
N GLY A 928 34.60 -32.26 20.89
CA GLY A 928 34.50 -30.87 21.33
C GLY A 928 33.09 -30.53 21.82
N ALA A 929 32.08 -30.89 21.02
CA ALA A 929 30.68 -30.65 21.36
C ALA A 929 30.23 -31.41 22.62
N TYR A 930 30.60 -32.68 22.80
CA TYR A 930 30.23 -33.47 23.97
C TYR A 930 30.81 -32.87 25.25
N LYS A 931 32.09 -32.49 25.25
CA LYS A 931 32.75 -31.89 26.42
C LYS A 931 32.09 -30.56 26.81
N PHE A 932 31.80 -29.71 25.83
CA PHE A 932 31.20 -28.40 26.07
C PHE A 932 29.73 -28.51 26.53
N LEU A 933 28.92 -29.33 25.86
CA LEU A 933 27.53 -29.57 26.24
C LEU A 933 27.44 -30.25 27.62
N ALA A 934 28.35 -31.18 27.94
CA ALA A 934 28.40 -31.80 29.26
C ALA A 934 28.62 -30.77 30.36
N ARG A 935 29.58 -29.86 30.17
CA ARG A 935 29.89 -28.80 31.12
C ARG A 935 28.70 -27.86 31.35
N HIS A 936 28.07 -27.38 30.28
CA HIS A 936 27.05 -26.33 30.37
C HIS A 936 25.62 -26.84 30.56
N LEU A 937 25.35 -28.11 30.27
CA LEU A 937 24.04 -28.75 30.50
C LEU A 937 24.08 -29.77 31.64
N GLY A 938 25.20 -29.96 32.33
CA GLY A 938 25.33 -30.95 33.40
C GLY A 938 25.06 -32.38 32.91
N LEU A 939 25.68 -32.77 31.80
CA LEU A 939 25.62 -34.15 31.28
C LEU A 939 26.80 -34.96 31.83
N SER A 940 26.64 -36.28 31.93
CA SER A 940 27.65 -37.17 32.50
C SER A 940 28.52 -37.80 31.41
N LEU A 941 29.75 -37.30 31.27
CA LEU A 941 30.75 -37.87 30.35
C LEU A 941 31.15 -39.28 30.77
N ASP A 942 31.22 -39.59 32.07
CA ASP A 942 31.62 -40.92 32.59
C ASP A 942 30.79 -42.07 32.03
N LYS A 943 29.54 -41.81 31.61
CA LYS A 943 28.66 -42.82 30.99
C LYS A 943 29.08 -43.25 29.60
N VAL A 944 29.99 -42.49 28.97
CA VAL A 944 30.47 -42.66 27.60
C VAL A 944 32.00 -42.55 27.53
N THR A 945 32.71 -42.60 28.66
CA THR A 945 34.17 -42.57 28.72
C THR A 945 34.69 -43.98 28.97
N LYS A 946 35.71 -44.40 28.22
CA LYS A 946 36.44 -45.66 28.43
C LYS A 946 37.40 -45.54 29.60
N PRO A 947 37.94 -46.66 30.14
CA PRO A 947 38.96 -46.64 31.18
C PRO A 947 40.21 -45.82 30.82
N ASP A 948 40.55 -45.68 29.53
CA ASP A 948 41.67 -44.88 29.03
C ASP A 948 41.37 -43.37 28.91
N GLY A 949 40.16 -42.93 29.28
CA GLY A 949 39.72 -41.53 29.20
C GLY A 949 39.19 -41.10 27.83
N SER A 950 39.22 -41.96 26.81
CA SER A 950 38.64 -41.67 25.48
C SER A 950 37.13 -41.86 25.46
N ILE A 951 36.44 -41.15 24.56
CA ILE A 951 34.98 -41.30 24.40
C ILE A 951 34.66 -42.58 23.61
N ASP A 952 33.73 -43.38 24.12
CA ASP A 952 33.18 -44.56 23.48
C ASP A 952 31.86 -44.25 22.75
N GLU A 953 31.82 -44.50 21.45
CA GLU A 953 30.58 -44.50 20.65
C GLU A 953 30.22 -45.90 20.13
N SER A 954 30.96 -46.96 20.50
CA SER A 954 30.79 -48.32 19.96
C SER A 954 29.44 -48.95 20.33
N PHE A 955 28.79 -48.45 21.39
CA PHE A 955 27.48 -48.89 21.82
C PHE A 955 26.33 -48.40 20.93
N VAL A 956 26.58 -47.45 20.03
CA VAL A 956 25.54 -46.85 19.19
C VAL A 956 25.18 -47.80 18.05
N VAL A 957 23.91 -48.20 18.01
CA VAL A 957 23.35 -48.92 16.86
C VAL A 957 22.98 -47.92 15.78
N ILE A 958 23.54 -48.11 14.58
CA ILE A 958 23.16 -47.35 13.39
C ILE A 958 21.92 -47.99 12.78
N GLU A 959 20.77 -47.34 12.94
CA GLU A 959 19.50 -47.76 12.39
C GLU A 959 19.46 -47.58 10.88
N LYS A 960 18.75 -48.49 10.20
CA LYS A 960 18.39 -48.33 8.78
C LYS A 960 17.30 -47.26 8.63
N GLN A 961 17.26 -46.60 7.48
CA GLN A 961 16.33 -45.50 7.21
C GLN A 961 14.87 -45.90 7.40
N GLU A 962 14.49 -47.13 7.02
CA GLU A 962 13.12 -47.63 7.07
C GLU A 962 12.58 -47.69 8.50
N ALA A 963 13.42 -48.01 9.47
CA ALA A 963 13.05 -48.04 10.89
C ALA A 963 12.83 -46.63 11.45
N MET A 964 13.42 -45.62 10.81
CA MET A 964 13.43 -44.25 11.28
C MET A 964 12.29 -43.41 10.67
N TYR A 965 11.63 -43.84 9.59
CA TYR A 965 10.48 -43.10 9.04
C TYR A 965 9.33 -43.03 10.04
N VAL A 966 8.76 -41.83 10.17
CA VAL A 966 7.60 -41.58 11.03
C VAL A 966 6.34 -42.08 10.33
N PHE A 967 6.22 -41.77 9.04
CA PHE A 967 5.08 -42.16 8.24
C PHE A 967 5.40 -43.34 7.33
N GLY A 968 4.53 -44.35 7.36
CA GLY A 968 4.65 -45.56 6.54
C GLY A 968 3.36 -46.39 6.61
N PRO A 969 3.35 -47.61 6.06
CA PRO A 969 2.13 -48.43 5.98
C PRO A 969 1.44 -48.68 7.33
N LYS A 970 2.22 -48.80 8.42
CA LYS A 970 1.69 -49.01 9.79
C LYS A 970 1.30 -47.71 10.51
N HIS A 971 1.82 -46.57 10.06
CA HIS A 971 1.61 -45.25 10.66
C HIS A 971 1.37 -44.25 9.53
N PRO A 972 0.16 -44.25 8.92
CA PRO A 972 -0.12 -43.40 7.77
C PRO A 972 -0.05 -41.91 8.16
N ARG A 973 0.37 -41.08 7.21
CA ARG A 973 0.35 -39.62 7.37
C ARG A 973 -1.08 -39.15 7.65
N PRO A 974 -1.32 -38.24 8.63
CA PRO A 974 -2.66 -37.78 8.97
C PRO A 974 -3.43 -37.20 7.78
N LYS A 975 -4.74 -37.51 7.67
CA LYS A 975 -5.59 -37.09 6.53
C LYS A 975 -5.70 -35.56 6.36
N HIS A 976 -5.54 -34.80 7.44
CA HIS A 976 -5.57 -33.33 7.42
C HIS A 976 -4.18 -32.70 7.18
N ALA A 977 -3.16 -33.52 6.90
CA ALA A 977 -1.84 -33.00 6.59
C ALA A 977 -1.89 -32.19 5.29
N ILE A 978 -1.28 -31.01 5.32
CA ILE A 978 -1.19 -30.11 4.17
C ILE A 978 -0.38 -30.78 3.06
N SER A 979 -0.89 -30.62 1.84
CA SER A 979 -0.27 -31.11 0.63
C SER A 979 1.02 -30.32 0.31
N PRO A 980 2.08 -30.96 -0.20
CA PRO A 980 3.35 -30.28 -0.51
C PRO A 980 3.23 -29.14 -1.53
N ASP A 981 2.29 -29.25 -2.46
CA ASP A 981 1.99 -28.30 -3.54
C ASP A 981 1.13 -27.11 -3.08
N ALA A 982 0.76 -27.05 -1.80
CA ALA A 982 0.01 -25.93 -1.25
C ALA A 982 0.74 -24.60 -1.49
N LYS A 983 0.08 -23.72 -2.28
CA LYS A 983 0.58 -22.38 -2.63
C LYS A 983 0.74 -21.47 -1.42
N THR A 984 -0.10 -21.68 -0.39
CA THR A 984 -0.05 -20.93 0.88
C THR A 984 -0.11 -21.91 2.05
N LEU A 985 0.55 -21.53 3.15
CA LEU A 985 0.51 -22.28 4.41
C LEU A 985 -0.31 -21.49 5.44
N PRO A 986 -0.92 -22.15 6.44
CA PRO A 986 -1.80 -21.51 7.41
C PRO A 986 -1.00 -20.74 8.48
N TRP A 987 -0.43 -19.60 8.08
CA TRP A 987 0.37 -18.70 8.93
C TRP A 987 -0.43 -17.81 9.89
N ASN A 988 -1.77 -17.99 9.94
CA ASN A 988 -2.72 -17.11 10.64
C ASN A 988 -2.37 -16.81 12.10
#